data_AF-A0A975S6S2-F1
#
_entry.id   AF-A0A975S6S2-F1
#
_cell.length_a   1.000
_cell.length_b   1.000
_cell.length_c   1.000
_cell.angle_alpha   90.00
_cell.angle_beta   90.00
_cell.angle_gamma   90.00
#
_symmetry.space_group_name_H-M   'P 1'
#
loop_
_entity.id
_entity.type
_entity.pdbx_description
1 polymer ?
#
loop_
_entity_poly.entity_id
_entity_poly.type
_entity_poly.pdbx_seq_one_letter_code
_entity_poly.pdbx_strand_id
1 'polypeptide(L)'
;MFRLKRRTARRYGLVAFLGLFAVTGFLPSAVGADDVAPLQADPSYTVQPPPFTDIAGDPFEADILFIAANGITTGFPDGTYRPLAPVARDAMAAFIYRLAGQPYFEAPATSPFTDITPQTAFYKEITWLASTRITTGYPDGTFRPLTPVARDMMAAFMHRYSGTYCSIEAARDFPAPTTPPFTDVPVDLQFATDIAWMKEAGISTGWPDGTYRPFLPVARNAMAAFMERLDRYNGSQGGCNPPVPAGNPWLGSDEDALTRAYWATAAMNLEQKVGYLVQSGGTGVPEFGLPPIRGKDGCCGLALETGPSTALPVGVGLASTFDPTLARAYGAVGGEEARAVGFNSIAGPTMDLVNTPFNGRMWEDLGEDPMLSGDTAASQVIGEQGPDIIALPKHYNLNNFESRRGDVNVLIDERPLLETYSRNWENVVVNGNAGSVMCAFNQVNSEYSCGNDLLLNQILKGRLGFQGFVSSDFNAAHAFSDYANGLDVAGPGTEFSGPALTAAVEAGEVSELRVTDAARRVAYAMFENGIIDNPPVNSFVNPQPTDVAIPDNMLAAHDAIAEEVAENAIVLLKNSGDALPLVNADTSSVAVIGSDADWYIDGGGSGAVQNPAQLTTILDGITARATGATVTQSPGTDPVSLADTVPGPFPMPSDVLTNVNAEYRLGVDNFIGETTLARSERQVNLRTGISADVINTSQVPGIGGQLATQPMSAVWTGTIVPPSTGTYTLTLTHLGTARLYVNGTEVINEPADTLLTDEVTVDLTAGTSVPVRVEYTTDAPNQFNGGLNDQPGAIARLGWTPPEGVVAPSITAAAQAAAAADVAVVVARDYTGEGADRGSLVLPQNQDALISAVVAANPNTVVVLATSGPVTMPWIGDVPAVLEAWYAGQAQGRAVASVLYGDVNPSGKLPVTFPVSDEQATTVGPSNPFDIFDVVSPTVEYTNGVFVGYKNYVTQGAVPLFPFGHGLSYTSFGYRNLSTPAVVDADDPSGNVSVQISNLGTRTGQETVQVYVGNLPGEEPTPARQLAGYGSITLPPGGVGTVNIELDPRSLQYWDDEADDFVTPTGPVAIYVGRSVSDTRLIGQVTVQ
;
A
#
# COMPACT_ATOMS: atom_id res chain seq x y z
N MET A 1 -34.08 32.72 -1.04
CA MET A 1 -34.99 33.77 -1.57
C MET A 1 -34.34 34.45 -2.76
N PHE A 2 -35.09 34.78 -3.83
CA PHE A 2 -34.87 35.90 -4.80
C PHE A 2 -33.44 36.17 -5.39
N ARG A 3 -33.20 36.40 -6.70
CA ARG A 3 -34.09 36.69 -7.84
C ARG A 3 -33.33 36.64 -9.20
N LEU A 4 -34.05 36.25 -10.27
CA LEU A 4 -33.72 36.41 -11.70
C LEU A 4 -33.02 37.73 -12.10
N LYS A 5 -32.26 37.68 -13.23
CA LYS A 5 -32.60 38.48 -14.44
C LYS A 5 -31.96 38.02 -15.76
N ARG A 6 -32.82 37.66 -16.74
CA ARG A 6 -32.50 37.61 -18.18
C ARG A 6 -32.36 39.03 -18.77
N ARG A 7 -31.65 39.16 -19.91
CA ARG A 7 -31.85 40.24 -20.90
C ARG A 7 -31.82 39.67 -22.33
N THR A 8 -32.53 40.32 -23.25
CA THR A 8 -32.81 39.79 -24.61
C THR A 8 -32.68 40.86 -25.71
N ALA A 9 -32.01 40.48 -26.80
CA ALA A 9 -32.24 40.79 -28.23
C ALA A 9 -32.44 42.23 -28.79
N ARG A 10 -31.76 42.50 -29.93
CA ARG A 10 -32.20 43.15 -31.20
C ARG A 10 -31.05 43.02 -32.23
N ARG A 11 -31.14 42.29 -33.37
CA ARG A 11 -31.78 42.61 -34.69
C ARG A 11 -31.38 44.01 -35.23
N TYR A 12 -30.82 44.21 -36.43
CA TYR A 12 -31.22 43.85 -37.81
C TYR A 12 -29.97 43.66 -38.73
N GLY A 13 -30.00 43.23 -40.01
CA GLY A 13 -31.12 43.10 -40.96
C GLY A 13 -30.84 42.13 -42.15
N LEU A 14 -31.61 42.26 -43.24
CA LEU A 14 -31.92 41.17 -44.20
C LEU A 14 -31.94 41.65 -45.66
N VAL A 15 -31.34 40.88 -46.59
CA VAL A 15 -31.67 40.85 -48.04
C VAL A 15 -31.50 39.41 -48.54
N ALA A 16 -32.39 38.95 -49.40
CA ALA A 16 -32.43 37.59 -49.97
C ALA A 16 -32.49 37.65 -51.51
N PHE A 17 -32.11 36.57 -52.21
CA PHE A 17 -32.73 36.09 -53.47
C PHE A 17 -32.16 34.67 -53.77
N LEU A 18 -32.89 33.56 -53.59
CA LEU A 18 -33.97 32.95 -54.41
C LEU A 18 -33.45 31.95 -55.47
N GLY A 19 -33.73 30.65 -55.25
CA GLY A 19 -33.50 29.54 -56.17
C GLY A 19 -34.38 28.35 -55.78
N LEU A 20 -35.51 28.18 -56.47
CA LEU A 20 -36.58 27.24 -56.13
C LEU A 20 -36.27 25.81 -56.59
N PHE A 21 -36.61 24.80 -55.79
CA PHE A 21 -37.60 23.78 -56.18
C PHE A 21 -37.99 22.93 -54.96
N ALA A 22 -39.29 22.66 -54.78
CA ALA A 22 -39.82 21.79 -53.74
C ALA A 22 -40.61 20.65 -54.38
N VAL A 23 -40.38 19.42 -53.89
CA VAL A 23 -41.28 18.28 -54.09
C VAL A 23 -41.42 17.54 -52.76
N THR A 24 -42.64 17.16 -52.44
CA THR A 24 -43.08 16.50 -51.20
C THR A 24 -42.59 15.05 -51.08
N GLY A 25 -42.17 14.64 -49.88
CA GLY A 25 -41.90 13.25 -49.53
C GLY A 25 -41.94 13.02 -48.02
N PHE A 26 -42.64 11.98 -47.57
CA PHE A 26 -42.87 11.61 -46.18
C PHE A 26 -41.57 11.45 -45.36
N LEU A 27 -41.56 11.95 -44.13
CA LEU A 27 -40.73 11.39 -43.05
C LEU A 27 -41.47 10.17 -42.47
N PRO A 28 -40.87 8.96 -42.45
CA PRO A 28 -41.39 7.87 -41.63
C PRO A 28 -40.97 8.07 -40.18
N SER A 29 -41.96 8.26 -39.30
CA SER A 29 -41.82 8.08 -37.86
C SER A 29 -41.74 6.59 -37.49
N ALA A 30 -41.08 6.29 -36.37
CA ALA A 30 -40.95 4.99 -35.70
C ALA A 30 -39.98 3.96 -36.33
N VAL A 31 -38.75 3.93 -35.78
CA VAL A 31 -38.02 2.68 -35.54
C VAL A 31 -38.26 2.34 -34.07
N GLY A 32 -39.19 1.40 -33.80
CA GLY A 32 -39.66 1.12 -32.45
C GLY A 32 -40.80 0.10 -32.47
N ALA A 33 -40.43 -1.17 -32.67
CA ALA A 33 -41.22 -2.39 -32.46
C ALA A 33 -40.30 -3.60 -32.74
N ASP A 34 -39.35 -3.80 -31.83
CA ASP A 34 -38.55 -4.98 -31.49
C ASP A 34 -37.97 -5.87 -32.61
N ASP A 35 -36.65 -5.81 -32.73
CA ASP A 35 -35.74 -6.65 -33.52
C ASP A 35 -35.26 -7.89 -32.72
N VAL A 36 -35.11 -7.64 -31.42
CA VAL A 36 -34.68 -8.55 -30.37
C VAL A 36 -35.61 -8.21 -29.20
N ALA A 37 -36.38 -9.18 -28.70
CA ALA A 37 -37.28 -8.88 -27.58
C ALA A 37 -36.46 -8.48 -26.34
N PRO A 38 -36.73 -7.32 -25.71
CA PRO A 38 -36.18 -6.99 -24.40
C PRO A 38 -36.44 -8.12 -23.41
N LEU A 39 -35.43 -8.46 -22.63
CA LEU A 39 -35.64 -9.34 -21.49
C LEU A 39 -36.29 -8.55 -20.37
N GLN A 40 -36.92 -9.25 -19.41
CA GLN A 40 -37.15 -8.59 -18.13
C GLN A 40 -35.77 -8.27 -17.54
N ALA A 41 -35.59 -7.01 -17.13
CA ALA A 41 -34.37 -6.60 -16.43
C ALA A 41 -34.11 -7.57 -15.27
N ASP A 42 -32.95 -8.20 -15.29
CA ASP A 42 -32.48 -9.01 -14.18
C ASP A 42 -32.09 -8.04 -13.05
N PRO A 43 -32.75 -8.09 -11.88
CA PRO A 43 -32.51 -7.13 -10.81
C PRO A 43 -31.13 -7.26 -10.14
N SER A 44 -30.32 -8.26 -10.51
CA SER A 44 -28.94 -8.42 -10.03
C SER A 44 -27.94 -7.43 -10.67
N TYR A 45 -28.12 -7.02 -11.93
CA TYR A 45 -27.21 -6.08 -12.61
C TYR A 45 -27.54 -4.62 -12.27
N THR A 46 -27.26 -4.22 -11.03
CA THR A 46 -27.43 -2.84 -10.55
C THR A 46 -26.08 -2.18 -10.27
N VAL A 47 -25.52 -1.50 -11.28
CA VAL A 47 -24.44 -0.53 -11.07
C VAL A 47 -25.08 0.80 -10.67
N GLN A 48 -24.63 1.42 -9.57
CA GLN A 48 -25.12 2.71 -9.10
C GLN A 48 -23.94 3.64 -8.75
N PRO A 49 -23.84 4.83 -9.37
CA PRO A 49 -24.69 5.35 -10.44
C PRO A 49 -24.57 4.54 -11.75
N PRO A 50 -25.54 4.65 -12.69
CA PRO A 50 -25.41 4.02 -13.99
C PRO A 50 -24.17 4.54 -14.74
N PRO A 51 -23.36 3.68 -15.38
CA PRO A 51 -22.08 4.08 -15.99
C PRO A 51 -22.23 5.00 -17.21
N PHE A 52 -23.45 5.16 -17.75
CA PHE A 52 -23.73 6.02 -18.89
C PHE A 52 -24.96 6.90 -18.65
N THR A 53 -24.86 8.18 -19.02
CA THR A 53 -25.87 9.21 -18.74
C THR A 53 -27.10 9.17 -19.66
N ASP A 54 -27.04 8.43 -20.79
CA ASP A 54 -28.05 8.47 -21.87
C ASP A 54 -28.79 7.14 -22.11
N ILE A 55 -28.65 6.16 -21.21
CA ILE A 55 -29.27 4.81 -21.35
C ILE A 55 -30.61 4.66 -20.62
N ALA A 56 -30.96 5.57 -19.71
CA ALA A 56 -32.12 5.45 -18.84
C ALA A 56 -33.44 5.40 -19.63
N GLY A 57 -34.15 4.27 -19.55
CA GLY A 57 -35.37 4.01 -20.29
C GLY A 57 -35.17 3.50 -21.73
N ASP A 58 -33.94 3.14 -22.13
CA ASP A 58 -33.72 2.36 -23.36
C ASP A 58 -34.24 0.92 -23.17
N PRO A 59 -34.89 0.30 -24.19
CA PRO A 59 -35.39 -1.06 -24.08
C PRO A 59 -34.31 -2.13 -23.82
N PHE A 60 -33.01 -1.83 -24.03
CA PHE A 60 -31.90 -2.74 -23.74
C PHE A 60 -30.98 -2.21 -22.62
N GLU A 61 -31.50 -1.37 -21.71
CA GLU A 61 -30.74 -0.81 -20.59
C GLU A 61 -30.00 -1.89 -19.77
N ALA A 62 -30.68 -3.02 -19.48
CA ALA A 62 -30.08 -4.14 -18.76
C ALA A 62 -28.94 -4.83 -19.54
N ASP A 63 -29.12 -5.07 -20.84
CA ASP A 63 -28.07 -5.66 -21.69
C ASP A 63 -26.84 -4.72 -21.80
N ILE A 64 -27.07 -3.40 -21.81
CA ILE A 64 -26.00 -2.38 -21.80
C ILE A 64 -25.24 -2.37 -20.46
N LEU A 65 -25.95 -2.49 -19.33
CA LEU A 65 -25.34 -2.61 -18.00
C LEU A 65 -24.51 -3.89 -17.90
N PHE A 66 -24.99 -5.03 -18.42
CA PHE A 66 -24.23 -6.27 -18.45
C PHE A 66 -22.89 -6.12 -19.20
N ILE A 67 -22.90 -5.58 -20.42
CA ILE A 67 -21.64 -5.42 -21.19
C ILE A 67 -20.72 -4.33 -20.61
N ALA A 68 -21.24 -3.41 -19.79
CA ALA A 68 -20.42 -2.46 -19.05
C ALA A 68 -19.74 -3.11 -17.84
N ALA A 69 -20.52 -3.81 -17.00
CA ALA A 69 -20.02 -4.51 -15.81
C ALA A 69 -19.00 -5.62 -16.13
N ASN A 70 -19.06 -6.21 -17.32
CA ASN A 70 -18.06 -7.18 -17.80
C ASN A 70 -16.91 -6.55 -18.62
N GLY A 71 -16.74 -5.21 -18.60
CA GLY A 71 -15.64 -4.52 -19.27
C GLY A 71 -15.66 -4.56 -20.82
N ILE A 72 -16.76 -5.03 -21.43
CA ILE A 72 -16.89 -5.19 -22.89
C ILE A 72 -17.06 -3.81 -23.56
N THR A 73 -17.75 -2.86 -22.91
CA THR A 73 -17.88 -1.47 -23.36
C THR A 73 -17.41 -0.47 -22.31
N THR A 74 -16.74 0.58 -22.77
CA THR A 74 -16.32 1.75 -21.98
C THR A 74 -17.11 3.02 -22.36
N GLY A 75 -18.12 2.88 -23.24
CA GLY A 75 -18.92 4.02 -23.71
C GLY A 75 -18.12 4.98 -24.61
N PHE A 76 -18.34 6.27 -24.41
CA PHE A 76 -17.60 7.39 -24.99
C PHE A 76 -17.08 8.30 -23.87
N PRO A 77 -15.98 9.06 -24.09
CA PRO A 77 -15.38 9.93 -23.07
C PRO A 77 -16.31 11.02 -22.48
N ASP A 78 -17.45 11.30 -23.12
CA ASP A 78 -18.46 12.22 -22.60
C ASP A 78 -19.50 11.56 -21.66
N GLY A 79 -19.20 10.37 -21.12
CA GLY A 79 -20.09 9.63 -20.22
C GLY A 79 -21.38 9.15 -20.91
N THR A 80 -21.37 8.97 -22.24
CA THR A 80 -22.52 8.48 -23.02
C THR A 80 -22.26 7.10 -23.63
N TYR A 81 -23.32 6.32 -23.81
CA TYR A 81 -23.30 5.06 -24.56
C TYR A 81 -23.74 5.24 -26.02
N ARG A 82 -24.61 6.21 -26.29
CA ARG A 82 -25.24 6.51 -27.59
C ARG A 82 -26.02 5.29 -28.15
N PRO A 83 -27.08 4.81 -27.46
CA PRO A 83 -27.81 3.58 -27.76
C PRO A 83 -28.15 3.33 -29.24
N LEU A 84 -28.62 4.37 -29.93
CA LEU A 84 -29.12 4.30 -31.30
C LEU A 84 -28.05 4.53 -32.38
N ALA A 85 -26.77 4.76 -32.00
CA ALA A 85 -25.69 4.89 -32.97
C ALA A 85 -25.33 3.52 -33.60
N PRO A 86 -24.96 3.47 -34.88
CA PRO A 86 -24.53 2.22 -35.51
C PRO A 86 -23.15 1.78 -35.01
N VAL A 87 -22.93 0.47 -34.90
CA VAL A 87 -21.62 -0.12 -34.56
C VAL A 87 -20.75 -0.21 -35.81
N ALA A 88 -19.53 0.33 -35.75
CA ALA A 88 -18.51 0.19 -36.80
C ALA A 88 -17.68 -1.10 -36.64
N ARG A 89 -16.98 -1.53 -37.70
CA ARG A 89 -16.26 -2.82 -37.73
C ARG A 89 -15.06 -2.87 -36.78
N ASP A 90 -14.45 -1.73 -36.49
CA ASP A 90 -13.40 -1.56 -35.49
C ASP A 90 -13.93 -1.67 -34.05
N ALA A 91 -15.03 -1.00 -33.72
CA ALA A 91 -15.72 -1.16 -32.45
C ALA A 91 -16.25 -2.59 -32.24
N MET A 92 -16.68 -3.28 -33.29
CA MET A 92 -17.05 -4.69 -33.25
C MET A 92 -15.85 -5.60 -32.95
N ALA A 93 -14.66 -5.26 -33.46
CA ALA A 93 -13.42 -5.97 -33.11
C ALA A 93 -13.10 -5.80 -31.62
N ALA A 94 -13.20 -4.57 -31.09
CA ALA A 94 -13.02 -4.28 -29.67
C ALA A 94 -14.01 -5.06 -28.79
N PHE A 95 -15.30 -5.09 -29.14
CA PHE A 95 -16.31 -5.83 -28.37
C PHE A 95 -16.02 -7.34 -28.33
N ILE A 96 -15.68 -7.98 -29.45
CA ILE A 96 -15.36 -9.42 -29.45
C ILE A 96 -14.05 -9.70 -28.71
N TYR A 97 -13.03 -8.86 -28.86
CA TYR A 97 -11.76 -9.03 -28.13
C TYR A 97 -11.97 -8.94 -26.61
N ARG A 98 -12.79 -8.00 -26.15
CA ARG A 98 -13.10 -7.85 -24.72
C ARG A 98 -14.01 -8.98 -24.21
N LEU A 99 -15.00 -9.40 -24.98
CA LEU A 99 -15.82 -10.60 -24.69
C LEU A 99 -14.98 -11.88 -24.62
N ALA A 100 -13.84 -11.95 -25.33
CA ALA A 100 -12.88 -13.05 -25.24
C ALA A 100 -12.00 -13.01 -23.97
N GLY A 101 -12.21 -12.05 -23.07
CA GLY A 101 -11.37 -11.81 -21.90
C GLY A 101 -10.05 -11.10 -22.23
N GLN A 102 -10.02 -10.27 -23.27
CA GLN A 102 -8.85 -9.51 -23.73
C GLN A 102 -7.56 -10.35 -23.87
N PRO A 103 -7.60 -11.50 -24.59
CA PRO A 103 -6.49 -12.45 -24.63
C PRO A 103 -5.19 -11.80 -25.12
N TYR A 104 -4.05 -12.26 -24.61
CA TYR A 104 -2.76 -11.73 -25.06
C TYR A 104 -2.61 -11.88 -26.57
N PHE A 105 -2.11 -10.82 -27.20
CA PHE A 105 -1.86 -10.79 -28.63
C PHE A 105 -0.90 -9.66 -28.96
N GLU A 106 0.33 -10.03 -29.35
CA GLU A 106 1.26 -9.08 -29.95
C GLU A 106 0.73 -8.70 -31.35
N ALA A 107 0.35 -7.44 -31.52
CA ALA A 107 -0.15 -6.95 -32.80
C ALA A 107 0.99 -6.95 -33.82
N PRO A 108 0.85 -7.59 -35.00
CA PRO A 108 1.96 -7.77 -35.91
C PRO A 108 2.45 -6.42 -36.45
N ALA A 109 3.78 -6.24 -36.51
CA ALA A 109 4.41 -5.04 -37.05
C ALA A 109 4.05 -4.75 -38.53
N THR A 110 3.49 -5.73 -39.24
CA THR A 110 2.89 -5.57 -40.57
C THR A 110 1.44 -6.04 -40.54
N SER A 111 0.53 -5.17 -40.98
CA SER A 111 -0.91 -5.44 -41.00
C SER A 111 -1.29 -6.60 -41.96
N PRO A 112 -2.23 -7.48 -41.57
CA PRO A 112 -2.85 -8.45 -42.48
C PRO A 112 -3.83 -7.80 -43.48
N PHE A 113 -4.20 -6.53 -43.28
CA PHE A 113 -5.10 -5.76 -44.15
C PHE A 113 -4.44 -4.49 -44.69
N THR A 114 -4.72 -4.16 -45.95
CA THR A 114 -4.03 -3.10 -46.72
C THR A 114 -4.45 -1.68 -46.37
N ASP A 115 -5.50 -1.49 -45.58
CA ASP A 115 -6.13 -0.20 -45.25
C ASP A 115 -6.07 0.17 -43.76
N ILE A 116 -5.33 -0.60 -42.96
CA ILE A 116 -5.07 -0.30 -41.53
C ILE A 116 -3.57 -0.37 -41.24
N THR A 117 -3.16 0.35 -40.20
CA THR A 117 -1.77 0.53 -39.75
C THR A 117 -1.69 0.38 -38.23
N PRO A 118 -0.51 0.22 -37.62
CA PRO A 118 -0.37 0.20 -36.15
C PRO A 118 -0.98 1.42 -35.43
N GLN A 119 -1.13 2.56 -36.11
CA GLN A 119 -1.77 3.79 -35.61
C GLN A 119 -3.31 3.81 -35.78
N THR A 120 -3.92 2.76 -36.32
CA THR A 120 -5.37 2.67 -36.51
C THR A 120 -6.05 2.31 -35.18
N ALA A 121 -7.15 2.97 -34.85
CA ALA A 121 -7.95 2.62 -33.68
C ALA A 121 -8.33 1.13 -33.68
N PHE A 122 -8.16 0.48 -32.53
CA PHE A 122 -8.38 -0.96 -32.34
C PHE A 122 -7.52 -1.88 -33.23
N TYR A 123 -6.32 -1.44 -33.65
CA TYR A 123 -5.43 -2.25 -34.50
C TYR A 123 -5.11 -3.64 -33.92
N LYS A 124 -4.83 -3.72 -32.61
CA LYS A 124 -4.56 -4.97 -31.89
C LYS A 124 -5.74 -5.93 -32.02
N GLU A 125 -6.94 -5.46 -31.74
CA GLU A 125 -8.18 -6.24 -31.76
C GLU A 125 -8.56 -6.66 -33.18
N ILE A 126 -8.43 -5.77 -34.17
CA ILE A 126 -8.68 -6.07 -35.59
C ILE A 126 -7.73 -7.16 -36.09
N THR A 127 -6.45 -7.08 -35.72
CA THR A 127 -5.44 -8.06 -36.14
C THR A 127 -5.53 -9.37 -35.36
N TRP A 128 -6.00 -9.35 -34.11
CA TRP A 128 -6.36 -10.55 -33.34
C TRP A 128 -7.59 -11.26 -33.93
N LEU A 129 -8.65 -10.54 -34.35
CA LEU A 129 -9.78 -11.15 -35.06
C LEU A 129 -9.34 -11.82 -36.38
N ALA A 130 -8.27 -11.34 -37.00
CA ALA A 130 -7.71 -11.92 -38.23
C ALA A 130 -6.90 -13.20 -37.95
N SER A 131 -6.03 -13.19 -36.93
CA SER A 131 -5.22 -14.36 -36.55
C SER A 131 -6.09 -15.54 -36.09
N THR A 132 -7.13 -15.25 -35.31
CA THR A 132 -8.16 -16.22 -34.85
C THR A 132 -9.17 -16.62 -35.93
N ARG A 133 -9.11 -16.02 -37.13
CA ARG A 133 -10.04 -16.24 -38.27
C ARG A 133 -11.50 -15.90 -38.00
N ILE A 134 -11.80 -15.18 -36.92
CA ILE A 134 -13.11 -14.57 -36.68
C ILE A 134 -13.44 -13.61 -37.85
N THR A 135 -12.43 -12.91 -38.38
CA THR A 135 -12.54 -12.10 -39.60
C THR A 135 -11.50 -12.48 -40.63
N THR A 136 -11.83 -12.27 -41.91
CA THR A 136 -10.92 -12.45 -43.06
C THR A 136 -10.82 -11.19 -43.91
N GLY A 137 -11.40 -10.08 -43.45
CA GLY A 137 -11.55 -8.85 -44.22
C GLY A 137 -12.45 -9.03 -45.46
N TYR A 138 -12.27 -8.14 -46.44
CA TYR A 138 -12.91 -8.20 -47.75
C TYR A 138 -11.99 -8.88 -48.79
N PRO A 139 -12.53 -9.43 -49.89
CA PRO A 139 -11.73 -10.10 -50.93
C PRO A 139 -10.69 -9.22 -51.65
N ASP A 140 -10.71 -7.91 -51.44
CA ASP A 140 -9.71 -6.95 -51.94
C ASP A 140 -8.54 -6.72 -50.98
N GLY A 141 -8.53 -7.39 -49.83
CA GLY A 141 -7.50 -7.26 -48.80
C GLY A 141 -7.72 -6.11 -47.82
N THR A 142 -8.93 -5.51 -47.76
CA THR A 142 -9.27 -4.42 -46.84
C THR A 142 -10.07 -4.91 -45.62
N PHE A 143 -9.98 -4.21 -44.48
CA PHE A 143 -10.82 -4.42 -43.30
C PHE A 143 -11.98 -3.43 -43.20
N ARG A 144 -11.77 -2.17 -43.63
CA ARG A 144 -12.71 -1.04 -43.66
C ARG A 144 -13.26 -0.66 -42.26
N PRO A 145 -12.39 -0.25 -41.31
CA PRO A 145 -12.71 -0.13 -39.88
C PRO A 145 -13.97 0.69 -39.59
N LEU A 146 -14.08 1.90 -40.16
CA LEU A 146 -15.18 2.85 -39.91
C LEU A 146 -16.50 2.49 -40.62
N THR A 147 -16.61 1.33 -41.28
CA THR A 147 -17.85 0.91 -41.96
C THR A 147 -18.83 0.34 -40.93
N PRO A 148 -20.11 0.76 -40.92
CA PRO A 148 -21.13 0.13 -40.07
C PRO A 148 -21.27 -1.37 -40.34
N VAL A 149 -21.38 -2.15 -39.27
CA VAL A 149 -21.63 -3.60 -39.33
C VAL A 149 -23.09 -3.83 -39.65
N ALA A 150 -23.36 -4.49 -40.79
CA ALA A 150 -24.68 -5.02 -41.11
C ALA A 150 -24.94 -6.33 -40.35
N ARG A 151 -26.21 -6.66 -40.14
CA ARG A 151 -26.63 -7.83 -39.33
C ARG A 151 -26.09 -9.16 -39.85
N ASP A 152 -26.09 -9.36 -41.16
CA ASP A 152 -25.52 -10.56 -41.78
C ASP A 152 -24.02 -10.72 -41.50
N MET A 153 -23.27 -9.62 -41.50
CA MET A 153 -21.86 -9.59 -41.11
C MET A 153 -21.69 -9.84 -39.61
N MET A 154 -22.54 -9.24 -38.76
CA MET A 154 -22.54 -9.48 -37.31
C MET A 154 -22.75 -10.97 -37.00
N ALA A 155 -23.72 -11.61 -37.66
CA ALA A 155 -23.95 -13.06 -37.52
C ALA A 155 -22.68 -13.86 -37.82
N ALA A 156 -21.99 -13.56 -38.92
CA ALA A 156 -20.75 -14.22 -39.29
C ALA A 156 -19.59 -13.97 -38.28
N PHE A 157 -19.50 -12.78 -37.68
CA PHE A 157 -18.54 -12.51 -36.60
C PHE A 157 -18.85 -13.37 -35.36
N MET A 158 -20.09 -13.38 -34.89
CA MET A 158 -20.51 -14.09 -33.68
C MET A 158 -20.45 -15.61 -33.84
N HIS A 159 -20.89 -16.13 -34.99
CA HIS A 159 -20.85 -17.55 -35.31
C HIS A 159 -19.42 -18.10 -35.38
N ARG A 160 -18.48 -17.32 -35.94
CA ARG A 160 -17.06 -17.70 -35.94
C ARG A 160 -16.41 -17.53 -34.58
N TYR A 161 -16.83 -16.57 -33.77
CA TYR A 161 -16.38 -16.48 -32.38
C TYR A 161 -16.74 -17.77 -31.63
N SER A 162 -18.01 -18.20 -31.62
CA SER A 162 -18.41 -19.46 -30.98
C SER A 162 -17.80 -20.70 -31.63
N GLY A 163 -17.86 -20.84 -32.96
CA GLY A 163 -17.48 -22.08 -33.65
C GLY A 163 -15.99 -22.23 -34.00
N THR A 164 -15.29 -21.12 -34.26
CA THR A 164 -13.87 -21.15 -34.68
C THR A 164 -12.92 -20.80 -33.53
N TYR A 165 -13.22 -19.75 -32.75
CA TYR A 165 -12.41 -19.38 -31.60
C TYR A 165 -12.76 -20.25 -30.39
N CYS A 166 -13.95 -20.11 -29.82
CA CYS A 166 -14.42 -20.88 -28.66
C CYS A 166 -14.59 -22.39 -28.90
N SER A 167 -14.42 -22.85 -30.15
CA SER A 167 -14.46 -24.27 -30.56
C SER A 167 -15.75 -25.04 -30.21
N ILE A 168 -16.86 -24.33 -29.97
CA ILE A 168 -18.16 -24.91 -29.61
C ILE A 168 -18.70 -25.72 -30.79
N GLU A 169 -18.84 -27.03 -30.62
CA GLU A 169 -19.22 -27.95 -31.69
C GLU A 169 -20.59 -27.63 -32.30
N ALA A 170 -21.55 -27.24 -31.45
CA ALA A 170 -22.91 -26.86 -31.87
C ALA A 170 -22.96 -25.60 -32.76
N ALA A 171 -21.90 -24.78 -32.74
CA ALA A 171 -21.70 -23.67 -33.69
C ALA A 171 -20.83 -24.13 -34.87
N ARG A 172 -19.64 -24.68 -34.60
CA ARG A 172 -18.65 -25.11 -35.59
C ARG A 172 -19.24 -26.01 -36.69
N ASP A 173 -20.05 -26.98 -36.28
CA ASP A 173 -20.58 -28.02 -37.16
C ASP A 173 -22.06 -27.76 -37.55
N PHE A 174 -22.54 -26.52 -37.37
CA PHE A 174 -23.93 -26.15 -37.65
C PHE A 174 -24.27 -26.31 -39.15
N PRO A 175 -25.33 -27.04 -39.51
CA PRO A 175 -25.62 -27.36 -40.90
C PRO A 175 -26.21 -26.17 -41.67
N ALA A 176 -25.86 -26.08 -42.96
CA ALA A 176 -26.47 -25.09 -43.86
C ALA A 176 -28.00 -25.24 -43.93
N PRO A 177 -28.78 -24.14 -43.86
CA PRO A 177 -30.23 -24.20 -43.77
C PRO A 177 -30.86 -24.73 -45.06
N THR A 178 -31.74 -25.73 -44.94
CA THR A 178 -32.52 -26.26 -46.08
C THR A 178 -33.83 -25.50 -46.33
N THR A 179 -34.20 -24.59 -45.41
CA THR A 179 -35.34 -23.67 -45.52
C THR A 179 -34.93 -22.29 -45.02
N PRO A 180 -35.47 -21.18 -45.57
CA PRO A 180 -35.17 -19.83 -45.11
C PRO A 180 -35.34 -19.68 -43.58
N PRO A 181 -34.31 -19.28 -42.81
CA PRO A 181 -34.45 -19.10 -41.36
C PRO A 181 -35.38 -17.93 -41.02
N PHE A 182 -35.47 -16.94 -41.91
CA PHE A 182 -36.39 -15.81 -41.86
C PHE A 182 -36.99 -15.56 -43.25
N THR A 183 -38.10 -14.83 -43.33
CA THR A 183 -38.87 -14.65 -44.58
C THR A 183 -38.11 -13.90 -45.67
N ASP A 184 -37.10 -13.13 -45.29
CA ASP A 184 -36.23 -12.32 -46.15
C ASP A 184 -34.75 -12.80 -46.18
N VAL A 185 -34.47 -14.01 -45.68
CA VAL A 185 -33.14 -14.64 -45.70
C VAL A 185 -33.18 -15.90 -46.57
N PRO A 186 -32.90 -15.79 -47.88
CA PRO A 186 -32.74 -16.94 -48.76
C PRO A 186 -31.64 -17.90 -48.28
N VAL A 187 -31.80 -19.19 -48.52
CA VAL A 187 -30.82 -20.23 -48.12
C VAL A 187 -29.47 -20.11 -48.85
N ASP A 188 -29.43 -19.37 -49.97
CA ASP A 188 -28.25 -19.06 -50.78
C ASP A 188 -27.65 -17.68 -50.49
N LEU A 189 -28.16 -16.94 -49.48
CA LEU A 189 -27.51 -15.72 -48.99
C LEU A 189 -26.14 -16.05 -48.37
N GLN A 190 -25.14 -15.18 -48.57
CA GLN A 190 -23.74 -15.41 -48.17
C GLN A 190 -23.55 -15.85 -46.71
N PHE A 191 -24.37 -15.33 -45.79
CA PHE A 191 -24.33 -15.64 -44.35
C PHE A 191 -25.63 -16.31 -43.85
N ALA A 192 -26.36 -17.01 -44.73
CA ALA A 192 -27.61 -17.68 -44.37
C ALA A 192 -27.43 -18.71 -43.23
N THR A 193 -26.28 -19.40 -43.21
CA THR A 193 -25.95 -20.38 -42.17
C THR A 193 -25.71 -19.72 -40.82
N ASP A 194 -24.94 -18.63 -40.79
CA ASP A 194 -24.64 -17.88 -39.57
C ASP A 194 -25.92 -17.28 -38.96
N ILE A 195 -26.82 -16.76 -39.80
CA ILE A 195 -28.13 -16.24 -39.39
C ILE A 195 -29.06 -17.36 -38.88
N ALA A 196 -29.01 -18.55 -39.51
CA ALA A 196 -29.78 -19.71 -39.05
C ALA A 196 -29.27 -20.23 -37.70
N TRP A 197 -27.96 -20.27 -37.49
CA TRP A 197 -27.36 -20.61 -36.20
C TRP A 197 -27.76 -19.62 -35.11
N MET A 198 -27.64 -18.30 -35.34
CA MET A 198 -28.04 -17.28 -34.37
C MET A 198 -29.50 -17.42 -33.93
N LYS A 199 -30.37 -17.89 -34.82
CA LYS A 199 -31.78 -18.14 -34.53
C LYS A 199 -31.98 -19.37 -33.64
N GLU A 200 -31.35 -20.48 -33.98
CA GLU A 200 -31.43 -21.73 -33.20
C GLU A 200 -30.78 -21.57 -31.81
N ALA A 201 -29.69 -20.82 -31.73
CA ALA A 201 -28.99 -20.46 -30.51
C ALA A 201 -29.76 -19.47 -29.60
N GLY A 202 -30.91 -18.94 -30.04
CA GLY A 202 -31.70 -17.95 -29.29
C GLY A 202 -31.10 -16.53 -29.25
N ILE A 203 -29.94 -16.32 -29.89
CA ILE A 203 -29.22 -15.04 -29.91
C ILE A 203 -29.99 -14.01 -30.74
N SER A 204 -30.67 -14.41 -31.82
CA SER A 204 -31.56 -13.54 -32.62
C SER A 204 -32.96 -14.11 -32.81
N THR A 205 -33.98 -13.36 -32.39
CA THR A 205 -35.39 -13.69 -32.63
C THR A 205 -35.93 -13.18 -33.98
N GLY A 206 -35.28 -12.18 -34.56
CA GLY A 206 -35.81 -11.39 -35.67
C GLY A 206 -37.06 -10.58 -35.29
N TRP A 207 -37.65 -9.92 -36.28
CA TRP A 207 -38.84 -9.08 -36.07
C TRP A 207 -40.14 -9.89 -36.01
N PRO A 208 -41.20 -9.36 -35.34
CA PRO A 208 -42.54 -9.95 -35.33
C PRO A 208 -43.19 -10.19 -36.70
N ASP A 209 -42.70 -9.55 -37.76
CA ASP A 209 -43.12 -9.79 -39.15
C ASP A 209 -42.45 -11.02 -39.81
N GLY A 210 -41.55 -11.69 -39.08
CA GLY A 210 -40.79 -12.86 -39.54
C GLY A 210 -39.51 -12.53 -40.33
N THR A 211 -39.13 -11.26 -40.44
CA THR A 211 -37.90 -10.80 -41.14
C THR A 211 -36.67 -10.75 -40.21
N TYR A 212 -35.49 -10.74 -40.83
CA TYR A 212 -34.18 -10.52 -40.18
C TYR A 212 -33.41 -9.32 -40.76
N ARG A 213 -33.83 -8.79 -41.91
CA ARG A 213 -33.33 -7.52 -42.49
C ARG A 213 -31.80 -7.49 -42.60
N PRO A 214 -31.18 -8.50 -43.25
CA PRO A 214 -29.75 -8.80 -43.15
C PRO A 214 -28.81 -7.61 -43.41
N PHE A 215 -29.19 -6.70 -44.31
CA PHE A 215 -28.36 -5.58 -44.74
C PHE A 215 -28.54 -4.28 -43.93
N LEU A 216 -29.35 -4.29 -42.86
CA LEU A 216 -29.45 -3.13 -41.96
C LEU A 216 -28.23 -3.06 -41.02
N PRO A 217 -27.68 -1.85 -40.76
CA PRO A 217 -26.70 -1.65 -39.69
C PRO A 217 -27.25 -2.00 -38.30
N VAL A 218 -26.39 -2.50 -37.42
CA VAL A 218 -26.73 -2.82 -36.02
C VAL A 218 -26.52 -1.59 -35.13
N ALA A 219 -27.52 -1.21 -34.33
CA ALA A 219 -27.40 -0.17 -33.32
C ALA A 219 -26.68 -0.68 -32.05
N ARG A 220 -26.01 0.22 -31.31
CA ARG A 220 -25.23 -0.13 -30.11
C ARG A 220 -26.05 -0.83 -29.03
N ASN A 221 -27.32 -0.46 -28.82
CA ASN A 221 -28.19 -1.12 -27.84
C ASN A 221 -28.57 -2.55 -28.25
N ALA A 222 -28.96 -2.76 -29.51
CA ALA A 222 -29.19 -4.11 -30.05
C ALA A 222 -27.91 -4.96 -30.02
N MET A 223 -26.73 -4.37 -30.26
CA MET A 223 -25.44 -5.08 -30.15
C MET A 223 -25.18 -5.57 -28.72
N ALA A 224 -25.51 -4.79 -27.69
CA ALA A 224 -25.38 -5.22 -26.30
C ALA A 224 -26.19 -6.49 -26.03
N ALA A 225 -27.45 -6.51 -26.45
CA ALA A 225 -28.33 -7.67 -26.33
C ALA A 225 -27.84 -8.90 -27.12
N PHE A 226 -27.20 -8.70 -28.28
CA PHE A 226 -26.58 -9.81 -29.01
C PHE A 226 -25.32 -10.35 -28.32
N MET A 227 -24.49 -9.50 -27.72
CA MET A 227 -23.28 -9.91 -26.99
C MET A 227 -23.62 -10.67 -25.70
N GLU A 228 -24.57 -10.16 -24.92
CA GLU A 228 -25.05 -10.80 -23.68
C GLU A 228 -25.67 -12.19 -23.95
N ARG A 229 -26.42 -12.34 -25.05
CA ARG A 229 -26.99 -13.64 -25.45
C ARG A 229 -25.97 -14.59 -26.04
N LEU A 230 -24.99 -14.07 -26.77
CA LEU A 230 -23.84 -14.83 -27.27
C LEU A 230 -23.03 -15.40 -26.11
N ASP A 231 -22.80 -14.60 -25.07
CA ASP A 231 -22.12 -15.02 -23.84
C ASP A 231 -22.90 -16.14 -23.14
N ARG A 232 -24.19 -15.92 -22.84
CA ARG A 232 -25.02 -16.95 -22.19
C ARG A 232 -25.22 -18.20 -23.04
N TYR A 233 -25.29 -18.08 -24.37
CA TYR A 233 -25.26 -19.24 -25.26
C TYR A 233 -23.94 -20.00 -25.09
N ASN A 234 -22.80 -19.32 -25.20
CA ASN A 234 -21.49 -19.96 -25.04
C ASN A 234 -21.34 -20.62 -23.65
N GLY A 235 -21.75 -19.95 -22.57
CA GLY A 235 -21.82 -20.49 -21.22
C GLY A 235 -22.66 -21.77 -21.14
N SER A 236 -23.86 -21.77 -21.75
CA SER A 236 -24.72 -22.97 -21.83
C SER A 236 -24.10 -24.15 -22.60
N GLN A 237 -23.10 -23.88 -23.44
CA GLN A 237 -22.34 -24.89 -24.19
C GLN A 237 -21.00 -25.27 -23.51
N GLY A 238 -20.76 -24.82 -22.27
CA GLY A 238 -19.55 -25.11 -21.49
C GLY A 238 -18.47 -24.00 -21.51
N GLY A 239 -18.82 -22.80 -21.96
CA GLY A 239 -17.94 -21.63 -21.98
C GLY A 239 -17.12 -21.48 -23.28
N CYS A 240 -16.38 -20.38 -23.37
CA CYS A 240 -15.50 -20.13 -24.51
C CYS A 240 -14.12 -20.78 -24.28
N ASN A 241 -13.94 -21.99 -24.81
CA ASN A 241 -12.72 -22.78 -24.63
C ASN A 241 -12.00 -22.98 -25.98
N PRO A 242 -11.24 -21.98 -26.48
CA PRO A 242 -10.32 -22.18 -27.60
C PRO A 242 -9.33 -23.31 -27.33
N PRO A 243 -8.77 -23.94 -28.39
CA PRO A 243 -8.13 -25.24 -28.25
C PRO A 243 -6.88 -25.18 -27.37
N VAL A 244 -7.00 -25.70 -26.14
CA VAL A 244 -5.84 -26.06 -25.32
C VAL A 244 -5.15 -27.24 -25.99
N PRO A 245 -3.84 -27.15 -26.35
CA PRO A 245 -3.13 -28.29 -26.90
C PRO A 245 -3.15 -29.49 -25.94
N ALA A 246 -3.17 -30.72 -26.48
CA ALA A 246 -3.39 -31.91 -25.65
C ALA A 246 -2.26 -32.16 -24.62
N GLY A 247 -2.63 -32.47 -23.38
CA GLY A 247 -1.71 -32.65 -22.25
C GLY A 247 -1.74 -31.44 -21.32
N ASN A 248 -0.59 -31.12 -20.72
CA ASN A 248 -0.39 -29.91 -19.92
C ASN A 248 0.54 -28.94 -20.68
N PRO A 249 0.09 -28.29 -21.78
CA PRO A 249 0.96 -27.52 -22.67
C PRO A 249 1.56 -26.25 -22.07
N TRP A 250 1.16 -25.89 -20.85
CA TRP A 250 1.74 -24.81 -20.06
C TRP A 250 3.01 -25.23 -19.29
N LEU A 251 3.32 -26.52 -19.16
CA LEU A 251 4.50 -27.02 -18.45
C LEU A 251 5.70 -27.18 -19.42
N GLY A 252 6.82 -26.52 -19.12
CA GLY A 252 8.02 -26.58 -19.96
C GLY A 252 7.80 -26.01 -21.38
N SER A 253 6.98 -24.97 -21.49
CA SER A 253 6.67 -24.26 -22.74
C SER A 253 7.56 -23.04 -22.91
N ASP A 254 7.90 -22.70 -24.16
CA ASP A 254 8.62 -21.47 -24.54
C ASP A 254 7.66 -20.26 -24.73
N GLU A 255 6.36 -20.44 -24.52
CA GLU A 255 5.32 -19.40 -24.65
C GLU A 255 5.29 -18.47 -23.42
N ASP A 256 4.70 -17.28 -23.57
CA ASP A 256 4.62 -16.28 -22.49
C ASP A 256 3.73 -16.73 -21.31
N ALA A 257 3.96 -16.12 -20.14
CA ALA A 257 3.27 -16.46 -18.89
C ALA A 257 1.74 -16.32 -18.98
N LEU A 258 1.23 -15.36 -19.76
CA LEU A 258 -0.21 -15.11 -19.90
C LEU A 258 -0.87 -16.13 -20.83
N THR A 259 -0.22 -16.54 -21.91
CA THR A 259 -0.61 -17.68 -22.76
C THR A 259 -0.61 -19.00 -21.98
N ARG A 260 0.41 -19.23 -21.14
CA ARG A 260 0.50 -20.42 -20.28
C ARG A 260 -0.60 -20.43 -19.20
N ALA A 261 -0.82 -19.31 -18.52
CA ALA A 261 -1.92 -19.11 -17.56
C ALA A 261 -3.29 -19.31 -18.20
N TYR A 262 -3.46 -18.82 -19.43
CA TYR A 262 -4.67 -19.00 -20.21
C TYR A 262 -4.98 -20.48 -20.45
N TRP A 263 -4.02 -21.26 -20.98
CA TRP A 263 -4.23 -22.70 -21.21
C TRP A 263 -4.49 -23.48 -19.92
N ALA A 264 -3.75 -23.17 -18.85
CA ALA A 264 -3.90 -23.83 -17.58
C ALA A 264 -5.30 -23.63 -16.98
N THR A 265 -5.80 -22.39 -16.98
CA THR A 265 -7.13 -22.06 -16.42
C THR A 265 -8.31 -22.46 -17.31
N ALA A 266 -8.14 -22.50 -18.62
CA ALA A 266 -9.11 -23.08 -19.54
C ALA A 266 -9.29 -24.61 -19.37
N ALA A 267 -8.28 -25.29 -18.83
CA ALA A 267 -8.35 -26.71 -18.49
C ALA A 267 -9.00 -27.00 -17.11
N MET A 268 -9.11 -25.99 -16.23
CA MET A 268 -9.65 -26.15 -14.88
C MET A 268 -11.19 -26.22 -14.85
N ASN A 269 -11.72 -27.06 -13.98
CA ASN A 269 -13.11 -26.96 -13.52
C ASN A 269 -13.27 -25.86 -12.44
N LEU A 270 -14.51 -25.54 -12.07
CA LEU A 270 -14.80 -24.49 -11.07
C LEU A 270 -14.13 -24.74 -9.70
N GLU A 271 -14.16 -25.97 -9.18
CA GLU A 271 -13.55 -26.33 -7.89
C GLU A 271 -12.03 -26.12 -7.91
N GLN A 272 -11.36 -26.48 -9.01
CA GLN A 272 -9.94 -26.24 -9.23
C GLN A 272 -9.60 -24.75 -9.32
N LYS A 273 -10.42 -23.94 -10.02
CA LYS A 273 -10.24 -22.47 -10.07
C LYS A 273 -10.36 -21.87 -8.67
N VAL A 274 -11.44 -22.18 -7.94
CA VAL A 274 -11.70 -21.67 -6.59
C VAL A 274 -10.65 -22.13 -5.57
N GLY A 275 -10.15 -23.36 -5.68
CA GLY A 275 -9.02 -23.88 -4.88
C GLY A 275 -7.68 -23.17 -5.11
N TYR A 276 -7.60 -22.32 -6.14
CA TYR A 276 -6.48 -21.45 -6.46
C TYR A 276 -6.63 -20.03 -5.87
N LEU A 277 -7.85 -19.61 -5.50
CA LEU A 277 -8.18 -18.25 -5.04
C LEU A 277 -8.17 -18.09 -3.51
N VAL A 278 -7.21 -18.73 -2.85
CA VAL A 278 -7.04 -18.68 -1.39
C VAL A 278 -5.61 -18.21 -1.09
N GLN A 279 -5.49 -17.08 -0.39
CA GLN A 279 -4.23 -16.35 -0.17
C GLN A 279 -3.11 -17.22 0.42
N SER A 280 -3.45 -18.13 1.33
CA SER A 280 -2.54 -19.17 1.81
C SER A 280 -3.34 -20.39 2.26
N GLY A 281 -2.84 -21.60 2.05
CA GLY A 281 -3.54 -22.84 2.42
C GLY A 281 -4.58 -23.35 1.42
N GLY A 282 -4.66 -22.76 0.22
CA GLY A 282 -5.43 -23.32 -0.90
C GLY A 282 -4.97 -24.71 -1.34
N THR A 283 -5.71 -25.37 -2.23
CA THR A 283 -5.38 -26.74 -2.68
C THR A 283 -4.34 -26.77 -3.80
N GLY A 284 -4.28 -25.72 -4.63
CA GLY A 284 -3.56 -25.78 -5.90
C GLY A 284 -4.31 -26.66 -6.90
N VAL A 285 -3.64 -27.00 -8.01
CA VAL A 285 -4.08 -28.01 -8.98
C VAL A 285 -2.90 -28.94 -9.30
N PRO A 286 -2.53 -29.87 -8.40
CA PRO A 286 -1.31 -30.69 -8.52
C PRO A 286 -1.24 -31.54 -9.79
N GLU A 287 -2.38 -32.03 -10.28
CA GLU A 287 -2.50 -32.78 -11.55
C GLU A 287 -2.13 -31.95 -12.79
N PHE A 288 -2.21 -30.62 -12.68
CA PHE A 288 -1.77 -29.66 -13.70
C PHE A 288 -0.35 -29.13 -13.43
N GLY A 289 0.31 -29.58 -12.37
CA GLY A 289 1.63 -29.08 -11.96
C GLY A 289 1.58 -27.71 -11.30
N LEU A 290 0.42 -27.29 -10.78
CA LEU A 290 0.24 -25.95 -10.20
C LEU A 290 0.14 -26.03 -8.67
N PRO A 291 1.14 -25.52 -7.91
CA PRO A 291 1.10 -25.48 -6.46
C PRO A 291 0.15 -24.37 -5.97
N PRO A 292 -0.44 -24.48 -4.77
CA PRO A 292 -1.21 -23.40 -4.15
C PRO A 292 -0.37 -22.16 -3.86
N ILE A 293 -1.02 -21.01 -3.68
CA ILE A 293 -0.42 -19.82 -3.07
C ILE A 293 -0.04 -20.14 -1.61
N ARG A 294 1.15 -19.68 -1.23
CA ARG A 294 1.76 -19.77 0.10
C ARG A 294 2.44 -18.45 0.39
N GLY A 295 1.60 -17.46 0.71
CA GLY A 295 2.06 -16.20 1.27
C GLY A 295 2.58 -16.40 2.70
N LYS A 296 3.61 -15.63 3.06
CA LYS A 296 4.08 -15.43 4.42
C LYS A 296 4.39 -13.96 4.65
N ASP A 297 4.16 -13.46 5.85
CA ASP A 297 4.46 -12.07 6.18
C ASP A 297 5.96 -11.74 6.13
N GLY A 298 6.21 -10.51 5.70
CA GLY A 298 7.47 -9.82 5.82
C GLY A 298 7.42 -8.47 5.14
N CYS A 299 7.75 -7.40 5.86
CA CYS A 299 8.19 -6.13 5.27
C CYS A 299 9.71 -5.95 5.43
N CYS A 300 10.28 -6.49 6.52
CA CYS A 300 11.67 -6.30 6.96
C CYS A 300 12.37 -7.62 7.32
N GLY A 301 12.04 -8.69 6.58
CA GLY A 301 12.47 -10.06 6.86
C GLY A 301 11.29 -11.01 6.96
N LEU A 302 11.55 -12.33 7.00
CA LEU A 302 10.50 -13.35 6.99
C LEU A 302 9.96 -13.62 8.40
N ALA A 303 8.68 -13.36 8.65
CA ALA A 303 8.09 -13.39 10.01
C ALA A 303 7.72 -14.82 10.49
N LEU A 304 8.69 -15.72 10.63
CA LEU A 304 8.48 -17.13 11.01
C LEU A 304 8.02 -17.32 12.47
N GLU A 305 7.04 -18.20 12.67
CA GLU A 305 6.54 -18.63 13.98
C GLU A 305 7.56 -19.50 14.76
N THR A 306 8.41 -20.23 14.04
CA THR A 306 9.41 -21.15 14.62
C THR A 306 10.70 -21.16 13.83
N GLY A 307 11.82 -21.09 14.54
CA GLY A 307 13.15 -21.00 13.94
C GLY A 307 13.57 -19.55 13.65
N PRO A 308 14.87 -19.32 13.40
CA PRO A 308 15.39 -17.99 13.10
C PRO A 308 15.25 -17.62 11.62
N SER A 309 15.13 -16.32 11.35
CA SER A 309 15.20 -15.68 10.03
C SER A 309 16.00 -14.38 10.12
N THR A 310 16.37 -13.78 8.99
CA THR A 310 17.08 -12.50 8.99
C THR A 310 16.11 -11.37 9.32
N ALA A 311 16.40 -10.60 10.38
CA ALA A 311 15.73 -9.34 10.65
C ALA A 311 16.51 -8.18 10.01
N LEU A 312 15.94 -7.59 8.97
CA LEU A 312 16.51 -6.44 8.26
C LEU A 312 16.16 -5.13 8.99
N PRO A 313 16.88 -4.02 8.72
CA PRO A 313 16.45 -2.69 9.14
C PRO A 313 15.08 -2.35 8.57
N VAL A 314 14.31 -1.53 9.26
CA VAL A 314 12.91 -1.30 8.86
C VAL A 314 12.77 -0.43 7.60
N GLY A 315 11.60 -0.46 6.96
CA GLY A 315 11.33 0.20 5.67
C GLY A 315 11.76 1.66 5.60
N VAL A 316 11.47 2.46 6.62
CA VAL A 316 11.88 3.87 6.68
C VAL A 316 13.41 4.01 6.78
N GLY A 317 14.08 3.04 7.42
CA GLY A 317 15.54 2.92 7.43
C GLY A 317 16.08 2.56 6.04
N LEU A 318 15.46 1.62 5.34
CA LEU A 318 15.86 1.28 3.96
C LEU A 318 15.73 2.48 3.03
N ALA A 319 14.60 3.19 3.06
CA ALA A 319 14.40 4.40 2.26
C ALA A 319 15.40 5.52 2.61
N SER A 320 15.87 5.57 3.86
CA SER A 320 16.91 6.52 4.30
C SER A 320 18.25 6.34 3.60
N THR A 321 18.51 5.18 3.00
CA THR A 321 19.73 4.94 2.20
C THR A 321 19.75 5.71 0.88
N PHE A 322 18.58 6.02 0.32
CA PHE A 322 18.41 6.54 -1.05
C PHE A 322 19.18 5.70 -2.09
N ASP A 323 19.25 4.37 -1.90
CA ASP A 323 19.96 3.44 -2.79
C ASP A 323 19.06 2.28 -3.28
N PRO A 324 18.52 2.35 -4.52
CA PRO A 324 17.72 1.27 -5.11
C PRO A 324 18.52 -0.04 -5.33
N THR A 325 19.85 0.02 -5.38
CA THR A 325 20.69 -1.20 -5.46
C THR A 325 20.62 -1.97 -4.14
N LEU A 326 20.66 -1.23 -3.03
CA LEU A 326 20.60 -1.80 -1.68
C LEU A 326 19.18 -2.28 -1.36
N ALA A 327 18.14 -1.57 -1.80
CA ALA A 327 16.75 -2.05 -1.74
C ALA A 327 16.51 -3.35 -2.52
N ARG A 328 17.18 -3.55 -3.67
CA ARG A 328 17.13 -4.84 -4.38
C ARG A 328 17.83 -5.96 -3.61
N ALA A 329 19.00 -5.69 -3.01
CA ALA A 329 19.70 -6.68 -2.19
C ALA A 329 18.90 -7.05 -0.92
N TYR A 330 18.23 -6.07 -0.32
CA TYR A 330 17.30 -6.23 0.79
C TYR A 330 16.12 -7.14 0.43
N GLY A 331 15.43 -6.88 -0.68
CA GLY A 331 14.31 -7.73 -1.12
C GLY A 331 14.72 -9.17 -1.40
N ALA A 332 15.92 -9.38 -1.96
CA ALA A 332 16.44 -10.72 -2.24
C ALA A 332 16.59 -11.58 -0.97
N VAL A 333 16.95 -11.00 0.18
CA VAL A 333 17.00 -11.72 1.47
C VAL A 333 15.64 -12.35 1.80
N GLY A 334 14.56 -11.58 1.72
CA GLY A 334 13.20 -12.07 1.99
C GLY A 334 12.76 -13.16 1.02
N GLY A 335 13.00 -12.96 -0.29
CA GLY A 335 12.68 -13.94 -1.33
C GLY A 335 13.46 -15.25 -1.19
N GLU A 336 14.78 -15.19 -0.94
CA GLU A 336 15.63 -16.37 -0.77
C GLU A 336 15.23 -17.19 0.47
N GLU A 337 14.95 -16.52 1.61
CA GLU A 337 14.51 -17.20 2.83
C GLU A 337 13.12 -17.81 2.70
N ALA A 338 12.15 -17.07 2.14
CA ALA A 338 10.78 -17.56 1.89
C ALA A 338 10.81 -18.83 1.04
N ARG A 339 11.61 -18.82 -0.02
CA ARG A 339 11.82 -19.96 -0.91
C ARG A 339 12.47 -21.14 -0.22
N ALA A 340 13.50 -20.90 0.60
CA ALA A 340 14.25 -21.94 1.29
C ALA A 340 13.36 -22.78 2.24
N VAL A 341 12.30 -22.18 2.80
CA VAL A 341 11.35 -22.86 3.70
C VAL A 341 10.02 -23.26 3.03
N GLY A 342 9.87 -23.02 1.72
CA GLY A 342 8.78 -23.56 0.90
C GLY A 342 7.54 -22.68 0.74
N PHE A 343 7.66 -21.39 1.05
CA PHE A 343 6.70 -20.36 0.62
C PHE A 343 6.92 -20.00 -0.86
N ASN A 344 5.91 -19.41 -1.50
CA ASN A 344 6.00 -18.90 -2.87
C ASN A 344 5.52 -17.46 -3.03
N SER A 345 5.16 -16.79 -1.93
CA SER A 345 4.89 -15.35 -1.90
C SER A 345 5.30 -14.74 -0.56
N ILE A 346 5.71 -13.47 -0.57
CA ILE A 346 6.04 -12.67 0.61
C ILE A 346 5.17 -11.41 0.67
N ALA A 347 4.55 -11.13 1.83
CA ALA A 347 3.60 -10.02 2.02
C ALA A 347 4.30 -8.68 2.32
N GLY A 348 5.09 -8.22 1.36
CA GLY A 348 5.77 -6.94 1.33
C GLY A 348 6.15 -6.52 -0.10
N PRO A 349 6.76 -5.33 -0.28
CA PRO A 349 7.00 -4.30 0.73
C PRO A 349 5.70 -3.69 1.30
N THR A 350 5.73 -3.22 2.55
CA THR A 350 4.77 -2.18 2.98
C THR A 350 5.24 -0.85 2.39
N MET A 351 4.31 -0.07 1.83
CA MET A 351 4.66 1.12 1.04
C MET A 351 3.57 2.21 1.08
N ASP A 352 2.75 2.24 2.14
CA ASP A 352 1.80 3.32 2.34
C ASP A 352 2.56 4.66 2.48
N LEU A 353 1.99 5.73 1.93
CA LEU A 353 2.67 7.03 1.98
C LEU A 353 2.54 7.62 3.39
N VAL A 354 3.67 8.03 3.98
CA VAL A 354 3.69 8.62 5.33
C VAL A 354 3.05 10.02 5.30
N ASN A 355 1.73 10.05 5.42
CA ASN A 355 0.91 11.26 5.45
C ASN A 355 0.94 11.96 6.82
N THR A 356 1.12 11.18 7.88
CA THR A 356 1.11 11.64 9.27
C THR A 356 2.25 11.01 10.06
N PRO A 357 3.00 11.78 10.88
CA PRO A 357 4.08 11.20 11.68
C PRO A 357 3.56 10.32 12.82
N PHE A 358 2.25 10.35 13.13
CA PHE A 358 1.65 9.56 14.21
C PHE A 358 1.35 8.10 13.83
N ASN A 359 1.45 7.74 12.54
CA ASN A 359 1.10 6.43 11.98
C ASN A 359 1.80 5.26 12.71
N GLY A 360 1.00 4.30 13.19
CA GLY A 360 1.45 3.09 13.88
C GLY A 360 2.29 2.11 13.06
N ARG A 361 2.24 2.18 11.72
CA ARG A 361 3.04 1.34 10.80
C ARG A 361 4.09 2.09 9.99
N MET A 362 4.32 3.37 10.29
CA MET A 362 5.34 4.21 9.62
C MET A 362 6.75 3.57 9.57
N TRP A 363 7.07 2.69 10.52
CA TRP A 363 8.32 1.93 10.52
C TRP A 363 8.44 0.98 9.31
N GLU A 364 7.34 0.34 8.89
CA GLU A 364 7.29 -0.51 7.69
C GLU A 364 7.27 0.31 6.40
N ASP A 365 6.75 1.54 6.44
CA ASP A 365 6.59 2.44 5.29
C ASP A 365 7.92 3.04 4.81
N LEU A 366 7.92 3.54 3.57
CA LEU A 366 9.13 4.03 2.88
C LEU A 366 9.28 5.57 2.89
N GLY A 367 8.35 6.29 3.52
CA GLY A 367 8.44 7.74 3.74
C GLY A 367 7.35 8.59 3.08
N GLU A 368 7.56 9.90 3.09
CA GLU A 368 6.53 10.91 2.74
C GLU A 368 6.55 11.37 1.26
N ASP A 369 7.53 10.91 0.47
CA ASP A 369 7.66 11.27 -0.94
C ASP A 369 7.34 10.08 -1.88
N PRO A 370 6.35 10.21 -2.79
CA PRO A 370 5.93 9.07 -3.61
C PRO A 370 6.96 8.63 -4.65
N MET A 371 7.93 9.47 -5.03
CA MET A 371 9.03 9.04 -5.89
C MET A 371 10.00 8.15 -5.12
N LEU A 372 10.50 8.64 -3.97
CA LEU A 372 11.44 7.87 -3.14
C LEU A 372 10.83 6.54 -2.69
N SER A 373 9.59 6.57 -2.19
CA SER A 373 8.87 5.38 -1.76
C SER A 373 8.61 4.42 -2.94
N GLY A 374 8.21 4.95 -4.11
CA GLY A 374 7.98 4.14 -5.31
C GLY A 374 9.23 3.47 -5.86
N ASP A 375 10.35 4.20 -5.97
CA ASP A 375 11.64 3.68 -6.45
C ASP A 375 12.19 2.59 -5.52
N THR A 376 12.08 2.82 -4.20
CA THR A 376 12.53 1.89 -3.16
C THR A 376 11.68 0.63 -3.17
N ALA A 377 10.34 0.76 -3.19
CA ALA A 377 9.41 -0.36 -3.27
C ALA A 377 9.60 -1.18 -4.55
N ALA A 378 9.68 -0.54 -5.73
CA ALA A 378 9.89 -1.23 -6.99
C ALA A 378 11.22 -2.00 -7.00
N SER A 379 12.27 -1.42 -6.41
CA SER A 379 13.57 -2.08 -6.28
C SER A 379 13.54 -3.28 -5.34
N GLN A 380 12.84 -3.16 -4.20
CA GLN A 380 12.61 -4.27 -3.26
C GLN A 380 11.80 -5.40 -3.91
N VAL A 381 10.69 -5.09 -4.60
CA VAL A 381 9.88 -6.07 -5.35
C VAL A 381 10.72 -6.86 -6.35
N ILE A 382 11.60 -6.21 -7.12
CA ILE A 382 12.48 -6.92 -8.06
C ILE A 382 13.50 -7.81 -7.32
N GLY A 383 13.92 -7.41 -6.11
CA GLY A 383 14.74 -8.23 -5.22
C GLY A 383 13.98 -9.48 -4.73
N GLU A 384 12.79 -9.29 -4.17
CA GLU A 384 11.92 -10.34 -3.63
C GLU A 384 11.52 -11.37 -4.68
N GLN A 385 11.27 -10.93 -5.92
CA GLN A 385 10.83 -11.81 -7.01
C GLN A 385 11.97 -12.55 -7.71
N GLY A 386 13.19 -11.99 -7.69
CA GLY A 386 14.38 -12.57 -8.34
C GLY A 386 14.69 -14.04 -8.00
N PRO A 387 14.45 -14.51 -6.77
CA PRO A 387 14.58 -15.92 -6.39
C PRO A 387 13.47 -16.89 -6.89
N ASP A 388 12.58 -16.52 -7.80
CA ASP A 388 11.35 -17.25 -8.18
C ASP A 388 10.30 -17.29 -7.04
N ILE A 389 9.83 -16.11 -6.62
CA ILE A 389 8.81 -15.85 -5.58
C ILE A 389 7.89 -14.70 -6.05
N ILE A 390 6.64 -14.62 -5.55
CA ILE A 390 5.73 -13.48 -5.80
C ILE A 390 5.82 -12.46 -4.66
N ALA A 391 6.22 -11.22 -4.97
CA ALA A 391 6.04 -10.10 -4.05
C ALA A 391 4.55 -9.71 -3.96
N LEU A 392 4.12 -9.28 -2.78
CA LEU A 392 2.76 -8.82 -2.47
C LEU A 392 2.84 -7.46 -1.76
N PRO A 393 3.21 -6.38 -2.50
CA PRO A 393 3.24 -5.01 -1.99
C PRO A 393 1.89 -4.57 -1.42
N LYS A 394 1.94 -3.84 -0.30
CA LYS A 394 0.77 -3.51 0.54
C LYS A 394 0.83 -2.08 1.14
N HIS A 395 -0.28 -1.42 1.43
CA HIS A 395 -1.68 -1.84 1.26
C HIS A 395 -2.40 -0.88 0.31
N TYR A 396 -3.08 -1.41 -0.71
CA TYR A 396 -3.68 -0.62 -1.79
C TYR A 396 -5.17 -0.30 -1.48
N ASN A 397 -5.55 0.92 -1.10
CA ASN A 397 -4.71 2.11 -0.93
C ASN A 397 -5.19 2.99 0.23
N LEU A 398 -4.35 3.96 0.64
CA LEU A 398 -4.62 4.96 1.68
C LEU A 398 -4.69 4.41 3.13
N ASN A 399 -4.02 3.28 3.43
CA ASN A 399 -3.92 2.73 4.79
C ASN A 399 -2.82 3.44 5.61
N ASN A 400 -2.89 4.77 5.70
CA ASN A 400 -1.78 5.60 6.21
C ASN A 400 -1.79 5.81 7.73
N PHE A 401 -2.65 5.09 8.46
CA PHE A 401 -2.77 5.08 9.92
C PHE A 401 -3.61 3.87 10.37
N GLU A 402 -3.44 3.45 11.62
CA GLU A 402 -4.00 2.18 12.11
C GLU A 402 -5.33 2.31 12.86
N SER A 403 -5.61 3.48 13.42
CA SER A 403 -6.82 3.75 14.20
C SER A 403 -8.05 3.61 13.30
N ARG A 404 -8.88 2.59 13.58
CA ARG A 404 -10.11 2.28 12.84
C ARG A 404 -9.88 1.87 11.38
N ARG A 405 -8.70 1.36 11.03
CA ARG A 405 -8.31 1.00 9.65
C ARG A 405 -9.34 0.14 8.88
N GLY A 406 -10.09 -0.75 9.52
CA GLY A 406 -11.12 -1.60 8.91
C GLY A 406 -12.56 -1.08 8.92
N ASP A 407 -12.80 0.14 9.43
CA ASP A 407 -14.09 0.82 9.26
C ASP A 407 -14.01 2.34 8.99
N VAL A 408 -12.82 2.93 8.94
CA VAL A 408 -12.58 4.32 8.54
C VAL A 408 -12.83 4.56 7.05
N ASN A 409 -13.44 5.70 6.74
CA ASN A 409 -13.62 6.21 5.39
C ASN A 409 -12.72 7.42 5.13
N VAL A 410 -11.76 7.26 4.23
CA VAL A 410 -10.88 8.35 3.75
C VAL A 410 -11.53 9.00 2.54
N LEU A 411 -11.94 10.25 2.68
CA LEU A 411 -12.42 11.10 1.58
C LEU A 411 -11.23 11.83 0.94
N ILE A 412 -11.11 11.72 -0.37
CA ILE A 412 -9.99 12.26 -1.14
C ILE A 412 -10.43 12.66 -2.56
N ASP A 413 -9.94 13.82 -3.02
CA ASP A 413 -10.12 14.28 -4.40
C ASP A 413 -9.31 13.42 -5.40
N GLU A 414 -9.71 13.42 -6.67
CA GLU A 414 -9.08 12.61 -7.72
C GLU A 414 -7.61 12.99 -7.97
N ARG A 415 -7.33 14.29 -8.10
CA ARG A 415 -5.98 14.83 -8.28
C ARG A 415 -4.94 14.33 -7.25
N PRO A 416 -5.14 14.46 -5.92
CA PRO A 416 -4.19 13.91 -4.94
C PRO A 416 -4.16 12.38 -4.90
N LEU A 417 -5.30 11.70 -5.12
CA LEU A 417 -5.32 10.24 -5.24
C LEU A 417 -4.33 9.78 -6.33
N LEU A 418 -4.34 10.43 -7.50
CA LEU A 418 -3.50 10.05 -8.64
C LEU A 418 -2.07 10.60 -8.58
N GLU A 419 -1.85 11.89 -8.31
CA GLU A 419 -0.50 12.50 -8.26
C GLU A 419 0.35 12.02 -7.07
N THR A 420 -0.29 11.64 -5.96
CA THR A 420 0.40 11.41 -4.68
C THR A 420 0.24 9.98 -4.18
N TYR A 421 -0.99 9.48 -4.01
CA TYR A 421 -1.20 8.18 -3.35
C TYR A 421 -1.17 6.98 -4.29
N SER A 422 -1.37 7.15 -5.59
CA SER A 422 -1.22 6.08 -6.60
C SER A 422 0.14 6.08 -7.31
N ARG A 423 0.95 7.13 -7.14
CA ARG A 423 2.20 7.32 -7.89
C ARG A 423 3.34 6.38 -7.46
N ASN A 424 3.45 6.08 -6.17
CA ASN A 424 4.36 5.03 -5.68
C ASN A 424 3.96 3.64 -6.26
N TRP A 425 2.66 3.38 -6.41
CA TRP A 425 2.14 2.16 -7.02
C TRP A 425 2.36 2.08 -8.54
N GLU A 426 2.33 3.22 -9.26
CA GLU A 426 2.74 3.29 -10.67
C GLU A 426 4.16 2.71 -10.85
N ASN A 427 5.12 3.11 -10.01
CA ASN A 427 6.48 2.57 -10.05
C ASN A 427 6.52 1.06 -9.76
N VAL A 428 5.76 0.56 -8.79
CA VAL A 428 5.75 -0.86 -8.43
C VAL A 428 5.10 -1.75 -9.50
N VAL A 429 4.06 -1.26 -10.18
CA VAL A 429 3.43 -1.97 -11.31
C VAL A 429 4.32 -1.91 -12.56
N VAL A 430 4.77 -0.72 -12.96
CA VAL A 430 5.45 -0.49 -14.25
C VAL A 430 6.93 -0.86 -14.20
N ASN A 431 7.65 -0.45 -13.16
CA ASN A 431 9.09 -0.66 -13.04
C ASN A 431 9.42 -1.91 -12.19
N GLY A 432 8.60 -2.20 -11.18
CA GLY A 432 8.74 -3.38 -10.32
C GLY A 432 8.23 -4.69 -10.93
N ASN A 433 7.25 -4.63 -11.86
CA ASN A 433 6.51 -5.79 -12.38
C ASN A 433 5.99 -6.71 -11.25
N ALA A 434 5.30 -6.12 -10.25
CA ALA A 434 4.75 -6.85 -9.13
C ALA A 434 3.78 -7.97 -9.58
N GLY A 435 4.00 -9.19 -9.09
CA GLY A 435 3.14 -10.35 -9.37
C GLY A 435 1.81 -10.32 -8.63
N SER A 436 1.72 -9.58 -7.52
CA SER A 436 0.48 -9.40 -6.76
C SER A 436 0.43 -8.04 -6.06
N VAL A 437 -0.76 -7.65 -5.59
CA VAL A 437 -0.99 -6.44 -4.75
C VAL A 437 -1.97 -6.80 -3.65
N MET A 438 -1.74 -6.34 -2.42
CA MET A 438 -2.69 -6.50 -1.32
C MET A 438 -3.59 -5.26 -1.23
N CYS A 439 -4.90 -5.43 -1.30
CA CYS A 439 -5.85 -4.34 -1.07
C CYS A 439 -6.06 -4.07 0.43
N ALA A 440 -6.26 -2.80 0.77
CA ALA A 440 -6.29 -2.30 2.14
C ALA A 440 -7.60 -2.57 2.89
N PHE A 441 -7.56 -2.36 4.21
CA PHE A 441 -8.70 -2.45 5.11
C PHE A 441 -9.71 -1.29 4.97
N ASN A 442 -9.22 -0.07 4.74
CA ASN A 442 -10.03 1.15 4.84
C ASN A 442 -10.99 1.33 3.67
N GLN A 443 -12.05 2.10 3.90
CA GLN A 443 -12.84 2.67 2.82
C GLN A 443 -12.12 3.89 2.22
N VAL A 444 -12.27 4.07 0.91
CA VAL A 444 -11.87 5.26 0.17
C VAL A 444 -13.09 5.76 -0.59
N ASN A 445 -13.45 7.03 -0.38
CA ASN A 445 -14.63 7.65 -0.98
C ASN A 445 -15.93 6.85 -0.78
N SER A 446 -16.08 6.21 0.39
CA SER A 446 -17.22 5.39 0.86
C SER A 446 -17.32 3.96 0.31
N GLU A 447 -16.27 3.43 -0.33
CA GLU A 447 -16.17 2.02 -0.71
C GLU A 447 -14.91 1.38 -0.13
N TYR A 448 -15.04 0.19 0.47
CA TYR A 448 -13.92 -0.59 1.02
C TYR A 448 -12.87 -0.87 -0.07
N SER A 449 -11.57 -0.67 0.22
CA SER A 449 -10.52 -0.73 -0.80
C SER A 449 -10.46 -2.07 -1.54
N CYS A 450 -10.74 -3.18 -0.87
CA CYS A 450 -10.85 -4.50 -1.52
C CYS A 450 -12.09 -4.72 -2.40
N GLY A 451 -13.11 -3.86 -2.29
CA GLY A 451 -14.33 -3.87 -3.10
C GLY A 451 -14.54 -2.57 -3.89
N ASN A 452 -13.49 -1.76 -4.10
CA ASN A 452 -13.58 -0.44 -4.72
C ASN A 452 -13.19 -0.50 -6.21
N ASP A 453 -14.18 -0.32 -7.10
CA ASP A 453 -14.00 -0.48 -8.55
C ASP A 453 -13.06 0.60 -9.14
N LEU A 454 -13.14 1.83 -8.63
CA LEU A 454 -12.24 2.93 -9.02
C LEU A 454 -10.78 2.56 -8.72
N LEU A 455 -10.50 2.07 -7.51
CA LEU A 455 -9.13 1.71 -7.12
C LEU A 455 -8.63 0.49 -7.90
N LEU A 456 -9.34 -0.63 -7.86
CA LEU A 456 -8.82 -1.93 -8.32
C LEU A 456 -8.97 -2.12 -9.83
N ASN A 457 -10.14 -1.85 -10.40
CA ASN A 457 -10.40 -2.08 -11.82
C ASN A 457 -9.97 -0.87 -12.67
N GLN A 458 -10.36 0.35 -12.31
CA GLN A 458 -10.13 1.53 -13.15
C GLN A 458 -8.68 2.04 -13.05
N ILE A 459 -8.15 2.23 -11.84
CA ILE A 459 -6.77 2.72 -11.63
C ILE A 459 -5.76 1.58 -11.76
N LEU A 460 -5.79 0.57 -10.88
CA LEU A 460 -4.72 -0.45 -10.81
C LEU A 460 -4.67 -1.34 -12.07
N LYS A 461 -5.77 -2.02 -12.39
CA LYS A 461 -5.83 -2.93 -13.56
C LYS A 461 -5.96 -2.19 -14.89
N GLY A 462 -6.67 -1.06 -14.90
CA GLY A 462 -6.93 -0.23 -16.07
C GLY A 462 -5.77 0.72 -16.40
N ARG A 463 -5.66 1.83 -15.66
CA ARG A 463 -4.71 2.93 -15.93
C ARG A 463 -3.24 2.52 -15.75
N LEU A 464 -2.92 1.77 -14.69
CA LEU A 464 -1.56 1.27 -14.43
C LEU A 464 -1.25 -0.06 -15.16
N GLY A 465 -2.26 -0.73 -15.72
CA GLY A 465 -2.08 -1.94 -16.53
C GLY A 465 -1.70 -3.20 -15.75
N PHE A 466 -1.98 -3.28 -14.45
CA PHE A 466 -1.58 -4.39 -13.58
C PHE A 466 -2.09 -5.77 -14.04
N GLN A 467 -1.16 -6.67 -14.37
CA GLN A 467 -1.43 -8.03 -14.87
C GLN A 467 -1.55 -9.08 -13.76
N GLY A 468 -0.98 -8.83 -12.57
CA GLY A 468 -1.01 -9.72 -11.42
C GLY A 468 -2.41 -9.87 -10.78
N PHE A 469 -2.44 -10.49 -9.60
CA PHE A 469 -3.67 -10.68 -8.81
C PHE A 469 -3.75 -9.76 -7.59
N VAL A 470 -4.98 -9.37 -7.23
CA VAL A 470 -5.27 -8.62 -6.00
C VAL A 470 -5.67 -9.60 -4.88
N SER A 471 -4.92 -9.60 -3.78
CA SER A 471 -5.28 -10.30 -2.55
C SER A 471 -5.95 -9.35 -1.57
N SER A 472 -6.91 -9.84 -0.78
CA SER A 472 -7.34 -9.12 0.42
C SER A 472 -6.22 -9.09 1.46
N ASP A 473 -6.18 -8.04 2.29
CA ASP A 473 -5.60 -8.14 3.63
C ASP A 473 -6.46 -9.08 4.51
N PHE A 474 -5.99 -9.38 5.72
CA PHE A 474 -6.54 -10.41 6.60
C PHE A 474 -7.94 -10.06 7.13
N ASN A 475 -8.97 -10.61 6.48
CA ASN A 475 -10.39 -10.27 6.64
C ASN A 475 -10.79 -8.88 6.11
N ALA A 476 -10.13 -8.38 5.05
CA ALA A 476 -10.49 -7.13 4.35
C ALA A 476 -11.50 -7.33 3.19
N ALA A 477 -11.92 -8.56 2.89
CA ALA A 477 -13.04 -8.82 1.98
C ALA A 477 -14.37 -8.69 2.74
N HIS A 478 -15.35 -8.00 2.16
CA HIS A 478 -16.63 -7.64 2.78
C HIS A 478 -17.87 -8.18 2.04
N ALA A 479 -17.75 -8.51 0.76
CA ALA A 479 -18.86 -9.08 -0.03
C ALA A 479 -18.40 -9.89 -1.24
N PHE A 480 -19.28 -10.76 -1.76
CA PHE A 480 -19.04 -11.43 -3.05
C PHE A 480 -18.97 -10.45 -4.23
N SER A 481 -19.58 -9.27 -4.12
CA SER A 481 -19.44 -8.18 -5.11
C SER A 481 -18.02 -7.64 -5.24
N ASP A 482 -17.17 -7.81 -4.22
CA ASP A 482 -15.78 -7.35 -4.24
C ASP A 482 -15.00 -8.02 -5.40
N TYR A 483 -15.36 -9.26 -5.74
CA TYR A 483 -14.82 -9.94 -6.92
C TYR A 483 -15.15 -9.20 -8.21
N ALA A 484 -16.38 -8.70 -8.39
CA ALA A 484 -16.74 -7.90 -9.57
C ALA A 484 -15.94 -6.59 -9.62
N ASN A 485 -15.75 -5.96 -8.46
CA ASN A 485 -15.04 -4.69 -8.32
C ASN A 485 -13.49 -4.84 -8.31
N GLY A 486 -12.96 -6.06 -8.44
CA GLY A 486 -11.55 -6.29 -8.78
C GLY A 486 -10.78 -7.23 -7.85
N LEU A 487 -11.33 -7.69 -6.73
CA LEU A 487 -10.68 -8.67 -5.85
C LEU A 487 -10.47 -10.02 -6.56
N ASP A 488 -9.26 -10.59 -6.51
CA ASP A 488 -8.98 -11.90 -7.11
C ASP A 488 -8.89 -13.03 -6.07
N VAL A 489 -8.32 -12.74 -4.89
CA VAL A 489 -7.98 -13.73 -3.87
C VAL A 489 -8.42 -13.22 -2.49
N ALA A 490 -9.16 -14.04 -1.74
CA ALA A 490 -9.56 -13.73 -0.36
C ALA A 490 -8.73 -14.51 0.67
N GLY A 491 -8.63 -13.96 1.88
CA GLY A 491 -7.98 -14.61 3.02
C GLY A 491 -8.61 -15.97 3.39
N PRO A 492 -7.82 -16.93 3.90
CA PRO A 492 -8.30 -18.28 4.18
C PRO A 492 -9.33 -18.33 5.30
N GLY A 493 -10.38 -19.14 5.12
CA GLY A 493 -11.42 -19.35 6.14
C GLY A 493 -12.43 -18.20 6.26
N THR A 494 -12.29 -17.15 5.44
CA THR A 494 -13.31 -16.10 5.26
C THR A 494 -14.55 -16.67 4.58
N GLU A 495 -15.70 -16.03 4.78
CA GLU A 495 -16.96 -16.39 4.12
C GLU A 495 -16.97 -16.12 2.60
N PHE A 496 -15.93 -15.45 2.08
CA PHE A 496 -15.76 -15.09 0.66
C PHE A 496 -14.76 -15.98 -0.08
N SER A 497 -14.28 -17.07 0.54
CA SER A 497 -13.25 -17.96 0.00
C SER A 497 -13.70 -19.42 -0.11
N GLY A 498 -12.98 -20.23 -0.91
CA GLY A 498 -13.14 -21.68 -0.94
C GLY A 498 -14.59 -22.14 -1.24
N PRO A 499 -15.14 -23.14 -0.51
CA PRO A 499 -16.48 -23.67 -0.79
C PRO A 499 -17.62 -22.64 -0.79
N ALA A 500 -17.48 -21.52 -0.07
CA ALA A 500 -18.48 -20.45 -0.08
C ALA A 500 -18.48 -19.70 -1.41
N LEU A 501 -17.30 -19.43 -1.99
CA LEU A 501 -17.18 -18.86 -3.33
C LEU A 501 -17.73 -19.81 -4.41
N THR A 502 -17.49 -21.13 -4.30
CA THR A 502 -18.10 -22.11 -5.21
C THR A 502 -19.63 -22.01 -5.19
N ALA A 503 -20.23 -21.97 -3.99
CA ALA A 503 -21.68 -21.84 -3.84
C ALA A 503 -22.23 -20.52 -4.39
N ALA A 504 -21.50 -19.41 -4.21
CA ALA A 504 -21.87 -18.10 -4.77
C ALA A 504 -21.85 -18.11 -6.31
N VAL A 505 -20.88 -18.80 -6.93
CA VAL A 505 -20.84 -18.97 -8.39
C VAL A 505 -21.99 -19.86 -8.89
N GLU A 506 -22.27 -20.98 -8.21
CA GLU A 506 -23.40 -21.86 -8.55
C GLU A 506 -24.77 -21.15 -8.38
N ALA A 507 -24.87 -20.19 -7.46
CA ALA A 507 -26.04 -19.34 -7.27
C ALA A 507 -26.14 -18.18 -8.28
N GLY A 508 -25.07 -17.88 -9.03
CA GLY A 508 -24.99 -16.74 -9.95
C GLY A 508 -24.67 -15.40 -9.29
N GLU A 509 -24.28 -15.38 -8.01
CA GLU A 509 -23.87 -14.18 -7.28
C GLU A 509 -22.47 -13.70 -7.71
N VAL A 510 -21.62 -14.61 -8.17
CA VAL A 510 -20.32 -14.32 -8.81
C VAL A 510 -20.27 -15.03 -10.16
N SER A 511 -19.84 -14.33 -11.22
CA SER A 511 -19.67 -14.96 -12.55
C SER A 511 -18.50 -15.95 -12.57
N GLU A 512 -18.69 -17.15 -13.14
CA GLU A 512 -17.58 -18.08 -13.37
C GLU A 512 -16.51 -17.46 -14.30
N LEU A 513 -16.89 -16.56 -15.22
CA LEU A 513 -15.91 -15.83 -16.03
C LEU A 513 -14.98 -14.98 -15.16
N ARG A 514 -15.52 -14.35 -14.10
CA ARG A 514 -14.72 -13.55 -13.18
C ARG A 514 -13.80 -14.41 -12.33
N VAL A 515 -14.27 -15.55 -11.82
CA VAL A 515 -13.44 -16.54 -11.12
C VAL A 515 -12.36 -17.12 -12.05
N THR A 516 -12.66 -17.30 -13.33
CA THR A 516 -11.69 -17.74 -14.34
C THR A 516 -10.63 -16.67 -14.61
N ASP A 517 -10.98 -15.39 -14.61
CA ASP A 517 -10.02 -14.28 -14.72
C ASP A 517 -9.12 -14.18 -13.48
N ALA A 518 -9.70 -14.23 -12.27
CA ALA A 518 -8.94 -14.26 -11.03
C ALA A 518 -7.93 -15.43 -11.00
N ALA A 519 -8.37 -16.63 -11.38
CA ALA A 519 -7.48 -17.79 -11.45
C ALA A 519 -6.38 -17.61 -12.51
N ARG A 520 -6.67 -16.90 -13.61
CA ARG A 520 -5.69 -16.58 -14.66
C ARG A 520 -4.64 -15.58 -14.17
N ARG A 521 -5.03 -14.60 -13.38
CA ARG A 521 -4.10 -13.63 -12.75
C ARG A 521 -3.15 -14.29 -11.76
N VAL A 522 -3.66 -15.20 -10.92
CA VAL A 522 -2.81 -16.02 -10.03
C VAL A 522 -1.88 -16.92 -10.84
N ALA A 523 -2.39 -17.61 -11.87
CA ALA A 523 -1.57 -18.47 -12.72
C ALA A 523 -0.51 -17.67 -13.50
N TYR A 524 -0.85 -16.49 -14.00
CA TYR A 524 0.09 -15.56 -14.65
C TYR A 524 1.23 -15.20 -13.71
N ALA A 525 0.93 -14.74 -12.49
CA ALA A 525 1.95 -14.39 -11.49
C ALA A 525 2.86 -15.59 -11.15
N MET A 526 2.31 -16.80 -11.10
CA MET A 526 3.06 -18.04 -10.84
C MET A 526 3.97 -18.47 -12.01
N PHE A 527 3.58 -18.19 -13.26
CA PHE A 527 4.44 -18.44 -14.43
C PHE A 527 5.49 -17.34 -14.61
N GLU A 528 5.10 -16.07 -14.49
CA GLU A 528 5.96 -14.89 -14.67
C GLU A 528 7.11 -14.88 -13.63
N ASN A 529 6.81 -15.20 -12.38
CA ASN A 529 7.80 -15.29 -11.30
C ASN A 529 8.42 -16.69 -11.18
N GLY A 530 8.43 -17.49 -12.26
CA GLY A 530 9.17 -18.76 -12.32
C GLY A 530 8.71 -19.91 -11.41
N ILE A 531 7.72 -19.71 -10.54
CA ILE A 531 7.29 -20.70 -9.52
C ILE A 531 6.82 -22.02 -10.13
N ILE A 532 6.20 -22.03 -11.32
CA ILE A 532 5.79 -23.29 -11.96
C ILE A 532 6.97 -24.06 -12.54
N ASP A 533 7.97 -23.36 -13.09
CA ASP A 533 9.14 -23.98 -13.72
C ASP A 533 10.21 -24.37 -12.69
N ASN A 534 10.33 -23.57 -11.62
CA ASN A 534 11.24 -23.73 -10.50
C ASN A 534 10.44 -23.72 -9.16
N PRO A 535 9.60 -24.73 -8.86
CA PRO A 535 8.81 -24.73 -7.63
C PRO A 535 9.71 -24.77 -6.37
N PRO A 536 9.39 -23.99 -5.32
CA PRO A 536 10.03 -24.08 -4.01
C PRO A 536 9.98 -25.49 -3.40
N VAL A 537 10.74 -25.69 -2.32
CA VAL A 537 10.71 -26.95 -1.58
C VAL A 537 9.29 -27.22 -1.04
N ASN A 538 8.84 -28.48 -1.16
CA ASN A 538 7.55 -28.93 -0.62
C ASN A 538 6.31 -28.18 -1.14
N SER A 539 6.34 -27.45 -2.27
CA SER A 539 5.20 -26.64 -2.76
C SER A 539 3.90 -27.42 -3.02
N PHE A 540 3.97 -28.74 -3.19
CA PHE A 540 2.80 -29.62 -3.35
C PHE A 540 2.37 -30.37 -2.07
N VAL A 541 3.05 -30.15 -0.93
CA VAL A 541 2.74 -30.81 0.36
C VAL A 541 1.79 -29.92 1.17
N ASN A 542 0.53 -30.30 1.32
CA ASN A 542 -0.50 -29.52 2.02
C ASN A 542 -1.03 -30.28 3.26
N PRO A 543 -0.98 -29.72 4.49
CA PRO A 543 -0.38 -28.44 4.87
C PRO A 543 1.15 -28.41 4.68
N GLN A 544 1.70 -27.21 4.54
CA GLN A 544 3.15 -26.99 4.46
C GLN A 544 3.83 -27.47 5.76
N PRO A 545 5.00 -28.13 5.68
CA PRO A 545 5.80 -28.44 6.87
C PRO A 545 6.29 -27.16 7.56
N THR A 546 6.07 -27.04 8.87
CA THR A 546 6.43 -25.85 9.66
C THR A 546 7.84 -25.90 10.26
N ASP A 547 8.57 -27.00 10.06
CA ASP A 547 9.88 -27.30 10.66
C ASP A 547 11.06 -27.22 9.66
N VAL A 548 10.86 -26.57 8.50
CA VAL A 548 11.92 -26.32 7.52
C VAL A 548 12.77 -25.13 7.97
N ALA A 549 14.04 -25.35 8.29
CA ALA A 549 14.97 -24.31 8.69
C ALA A 549 15.68 -23.66 7.50
N ILE A 550 15.94 -22.35 7.59
CA ILE A 550 16.80 -21.61 6.66
C ILE A 550 18.25 -22.07 6.84
N PRO A 551 19.06 -22.29 5.77
CA PRO A 551 20.44 -22.73 5.90
C PRO A 551 21.34 -21.71 6.62
N ASP A 552 22.18 -22.17 7.56
CA ASP A 552 23.12 -21.32 8.32
C ASP A 552 24.00 -20.43 7.43
N ASN A 553 24.42 -20.93 6.26
CA ASN A 553 25.27 -20.19 5.32
C ASN A 553 24.51 -19.11 4.52
N MET A 554 23.18 -19.20 4.45
CA MET A 554 22.30 -18.19 3.87
C MET A 554 22.08 -17.07 4.90
N LEU A 555 21.69 -17.43 6.13
CA LEU A 555 21.58 -16.49 7.26
C LEU A 555 22.87 -15.68 7.47
N ALA A 556 24.05 -16.31 7.36
CA ALA A 556 25.34 -15.64 7.48
C ALA A 556 25.69 -14.70 6.30
N ALA A 557 25.11 -14.91 5.12
CA ALA A 557 25.26 -14.01 3.98
C ALA A 557 24.28 -12.82 4.08
N HIS A 558 23.06 -13.09 4.53
CA HIS A 558 22.00 -12.10 4.72
C HIS A 558 22.31 -11.14 5.89
N ASP A 559 22.98 -11.63 6.94
CA ASP A 559 23.47 -10.79 8.04
C ASP A 559 24.39 -9.66 7.59
N ALA A 560 25.22 -9.89 6.55
CA ALA A 560 26.07 -8.85 5.97
C ALA A 560 25.26 -7.79 5.21
N ILE A 561 24.16 -8.18 4.56
CA ILE A 561 23.23 -7.25 3.90
C ILE A 561 22.46 -6.44 4.96
N ALA A 562 21.98 -7.09 6.03
CA ALA A 562 21.32 -6.41 7.15
C ALA A 562 22.22 -5.34 7.80
N GLU A 563 23.51 -5.65 7.97
CA GLU A 563 24.51 -4.72 8.49
C GLU A 563 24.82 -3.58 7.50
N GLU A 564 25.00 -3.85 6.21
CA GLU A 564 25.23 -2.81 5.19
C GLU A 564 24.02 -1.86 5.04
N VAL A 565 22.79 -2.38 5.08
CA VAL A 565 21.57 -1.56 5.11
C VAL A 565 21.55 -0.70 6.38
N ALA A 566 21.81 -1.28 7.55
CA ALA A 566 21.78 -0.55 8.82
C ALA A 566 22.83 0.57 8.87
N GLU A 567 24.05 0.31 8.41
CA GLU A 567 25.14 1.28 8.36
C GLU A 567 24.86 2.46 7.42
N ASN A 568 24.19 2.23 6.28
CA ASN A 568 23.79 3.28 5.35
C ASN A 568 22.46 3.97 5.72
N ALA A 569 21.60 3.32 6.50
CA ALA A 569 20.32 3.87 6.97
C ALA A 569 20.50 4.93 8.07
N ILE A 570 21.54 4.81 8.91
CA ILE A 570 21.78 5.72 10.04
C ILE A 570 21.97 7.16 9.56
N VAL A 571 21.10 8.07 10.03
CA VAL A 571 21.12 9.49 9.70
C VAL A 571 21.78 10.28 10.84
N LEU A 572 22.90 10.94 10.56
CA LEU A 572 23.49 11.90 11.50
C LEU A 572 22.69 13.20 11.47
N LEU A 573 21.75 13.35 12.40
CA LEU A 573 20.86 14.52 12.50
C LEU A 573 21.61 15.78 12.95
N LYS A 574 22.40 15.66 14.03
CA LYS A 574 23.21 16.74 14.61
C LYS A 574 24.61 16.24 14.92
N ASN A 575 25.62 17.06 14.65
CA ASN A 575 26.98 16.90 15.16
C ASN A 575 27.60 18.28 15.33
N SER A 576 28.02 18.61 16.55
CA SER A 576 28.61 19.91 16.89
C SER A 576 29.86 19.74 17.74
N GLY A 577 30.87 20.57 17.48
CA GLY A 577 32.16 20.50 18.17
C GLY A 577 32.97 19.22 17.91
N ASP A 578 32.70 18.54 16.78
CA ASP A 578 33.31 17.24 16.42
C ASP A 578 33.08 16.14 17.48
N ALA A 579 31.92 16.17 18.17
CA ALA A 579 31.54 15.20 19.20
C ALA A 579 31.42 13.76 18.67
N LEU A 580 31.09 13.59 17.39
CA LEU A 580 31.25 12.34 16.67
C LEU A 580 32.21 12.50 15.48
N PRO A 581 32.98 11.45 15.13
CA PRO A 581 33.02 10.13 15.76
C PRO A 581 33.83 10.09 17.06
N LEU A 582 33.56 9.09 17.91
CA LEU A 582 34.26 8.82 19.16
C LEU A 582 35.70 8.35 18.88
N VAL A 583 36.63 9.30 18.74
CA VAL A 583 38.02 8.98 18.40
C VAL A 583 38.79 8.50 19.64
N ASN A 584 39.01 7.18 19.72
CA ASN A 584 39.60 6.38 20.82
C ASN A 584 40.86 6.90 21.59
N ALA A 585 41.45 8.04 21.26
CA ALA A 585 42.71 8.49 21.88
C ALA A 585 42.57 8.85 23.38
N ASP A 586 41.42 9.41 23.77
CA ASP A 586 41.18 9.93 25.13
C ASP A 586 39.95 9.32 25.84
N THR A 587 39.11 8.53 25.15
CA THR A 587 37.92 7.88 25.74
C THR A 587 38.30 6.58 26.47
N SER A 588 38.34 6.63 27.80
CA SER A 588 38.65 5.48 28.67
C SER A 588 37.43 4.82 29.30
N SER A 589 36.26 5.47 29.21
CA SER A 589 35.00 5.03 29.80
C SER A 589 33.78 5.54 29.02
N VAL A 590 32.77 4.69 28.89
CA VAL A 590 31.51 4.98 28.18
C VAL A 590 30.32 4.54 29.04
N ALA A 591 29.40 5.46 29.31
CA ALA A 591 28.11 5.13 29.93
C ALA A 591 27.05 4.96 28.84
N VAL A 592 26.63 3.72 28.59
CA VAL A 592 25.45 3.42 27.75
C VAL A 592 24.22 3.54 28.62
N ILE A 593 23.27 4.39 28.22
CA ILE A 593 22.10 4.73 29.01
C ILE A 593 20.85 4.48 28.18
N GLY A 594 19.84 3.83 28.75
CA GLY A 594 18.61 3.48 28.04
C GLY A 594 18.13 2.08 28.43
N SER A 595 16.83 1.95 28.64
CA SER A 595 16.20 0.75 29.19
C SER A 595 16.14 -0.42 28.20
N ASP A 596 16.18 -0.12 26.90
CA ASP A 596 16.14 -1.09 25.79
C ASP A 596 17.46 -1.15 25.01
N ALA A 597 18.56 -0.57 25.54
CA ALA A 597 19.87 -0.59 24.88
C ALA A 597 20.45 -2.02 24.72
N ASP A 598 20.07 -2.94 25.61
CA ASP A 598 20.42 -4.36 25.65
C ASP A 598 19.30 -5.28 25.13
N TRP A 599 18.43 -4.75 24.25
CA TRP A 599 17.28 -5.46 23.70
C TRP A 599 17.19 -5.36 22.16
N TYR A 600 16.38 -6.22 21.55
CA TYR A 600 16.01 -6.15 20.13
C TYR A 600 14.96 -5.06 19.93
N ILE A 601 15.26 -4.03 19.13
CA ILE A 601 14.36 -2.89 18.91
C ILE A 601 13.79 -2.98 17.50
N ASP A 602 12.48 -3.21 17.44
CA ASP A 602 11.67 -3.38 16.23
C ASP A 602 10.23 -2.92 16.50
N GLY A 603 9.39 -2.90 15.47
CA GLY A 603 7.96 -2.65 15.57
C GLY A 603 7.17 -3.84 16.10
N GLY A 604 5.87 -3.65 16.34
CA GLY A 604 4.91 -4.73 16.62
C GLY A 604 3.99 -5.01 15.44
N GLY A 605 3.49 -6.25 15.31
CA GLY A 605 2.56 -6.65 14.25
C GLY A 605 3.13 -7.65 13.24
N SER A 606 2.44 -7.80 12.11
CA SER A 606 2.70 -8.80 11.07
C SER A 606 4.11 -8.75 10.47
N GLY A 607 4.69 -7.55 10.27
CA GLY A 607 6.01 -7.38 9.70
C GLY A 607 7.20 -7.76 10.59
N ALA A 608 6.99 -7.96 11.90
CA ALA A 608 8.07 -8.08 12.87
C ALA A 608 8.72 -9.48 12.89
N VAL A 609 10.05 -9.53 12.89
CA VAL A 609 10.81 -10.78 12.94
C VAL A 609 11.01 -11.24 14.38
N GLN A 610 10.24 -12.25 14.81
CA GLN A 610 10.20 -12.73 16.19
C GLN A 610 11.52 -13.34 16.70
N ASN A 611 12.31 -13.94 15.81
CA ASN A 611 13.54 -14.67 16.16
C ASN A 611 14.70 -14.26 15.23
N PRO A 612 15.34 -13.09 15.43
CA PRO A 612 16.44 -12.64 14.57
C PRO A 612 17.66 -13.58 14.64
N ALA A 613 18.22 -13.93 13.47
CA ALA A 613 19.24 -14.98 13.36
C ALA A 613 20.62 -14.62 13.96
N GLN A 614 21.06 -13.37 13.87
CA GLN A 614 22.39 -12.91 14.31
C GLN A 614 22.33 -11.60 15.10
N LEU A 615 21.38 -11.51 16.03
CA LEU A 615 21.14 -10.31 16.84
C LEU A 615 22.40 -9.82 17.58
N THR A 616 22.68 -8.53 17.46
CA THR A 616 23.64 -7.79 18.30
C THR A 616 22.94 -6.54 18.84
N THR A 617 22.74 -6.45 20.16
CA THR A 617 22.08 -5.28 20.77
C THR A 617 22.98 -4.04 20.73
N ILE A 618 22.43 -2.84 20.93
CA ILE A 618 23.23 -1.60 20.89
C ILE A 618 24.31 -1.60 21.97
N LEU A 619 24.01 -2.12 23.15
CA LEU A 619 24.98 -2.36 24.22
C LEU A 619 26.08 -3.34 23.78
N ASP A 620 25.74 -4.47 23.16
CA ASP A 620 26.71 -5.48 22.73
C ASP A 620 27.70 -4.89 21.72
N GLY A 621 27.18 -4.18 20.71
CA GLY A 621 28.00 -3.57 19.66
C GLY A 621 28.95 -2.50 20.19
N ILE A 622 28.44 -1.58 21.04
CA ILE A 622 29.28 -0.57 21.69
C ILE A 622 30.33 -1.25 22.58
N THR A 623 29.95 -2.27 23.36
CA THR A 623 30.87 -3.02 24.24
C THR A 623 31.96 -3.75 23.46
N ALA A 624 31.61 -4.39 22.34
CA ALA A 624 32.54 -5.07 21.47
C ALA A 624 33.52 -4.09 20.81
N ARG A 625 33.05 -2.89 20.43
CA ARG A 625 33.86 -1.89 19.72
C ARG A 625 34.69 -0.98 20.62
N ALA A 626 34.31 -0.82 21.89
CA ALA A 626 34.98 0.00 22.91
C ALA A 626 36.24 -0.68 23.51
N THR A 627 37.01 -1.44 22.72
CA THR A 627 38.14 -2.24 23.23
C THR A 627 39.17 -1.40 24.01
N GLY A 628 39.29 -1.64 25.31
CA GLY A 628 40.21 -0.93 26.21
C GLY A 628 39.56 0.18 27.04
N ALA A 629 38.31 0.54 26.77
CA ALA A 629 37.50 1.40 27.64
C ALA A 629 36.63 0.57 28.61
N THR A 630 36.21 1.18 29.71
CA THR A 630 35.17 0.62 30.60
C THR A 630 33.79 0.99 30.09
N VAL A 631 32.98 0.02 29.69
CA VAL A 631 31.57 0.26 29.36
C VAL A 631 30.69 -0.07 30.56
N THR A 632 29.82 0.86 30.93
CA THR A 632 28.77 0.65 31.96
C THR A 632 27.39 0.86 31.34
N GLN A 633 26.40 0.07 31.76
CA GLN A 633 25.00 0.29 31.38
C GLN A 633 24.19 0.87 32.55
N SER A 634 23.22 1.73 32.23
CA SER A 634 22.15 2.14 33.16
C SER A 634 20.82 2.26 32.42
N PRO A 635 19.70 1.71 32.91
CA PRO A 635 18.44 1.76 32.17
C PRO A 635 17.87 3.18 32.08
N GLY A 636 18.02 4.01 33.11
CA GLY A 636 17.53 5.40 33.14
C GLY A 636 16.01 5.57 33.26
N THR A 637 15.23 4.75 32.56
CA THR A 637 13.75 4.69 32.58
C THR A 637 13.27 3.23 32.67
N ASP A 638 11.95 2.99 32.65
CA ASP A 638 11.40 1.66 32.36
C ASP A 638 11.49 1.36 30.84
N PRO A 639 11.43 0.08 30.42
CA PRO A 639 11.35 -0.30 29.01
C PRO A 639 10.06 0.15 28.32
N VAL A 640 10.17 0.45 27.04
CA VAL A 640 9.10 1.04 26.23
C VAL A 640 8.21 -0.04 25.60
N SER A 641 6.90 0.21 25.56
CA SER A 641 5.87 -0.78 25.21
C SER A 641 4.73 -0.17 24.40
N LEU A 642 3.83 -1.01 23.85
CA LEU A 642 2.62 -0.52 23.20
C LEU A 642 1.78 0.40 24.09
N ALA A 643 1.71 0.12 25.40
CA ALA A 643 0.95 0.95 26.33
C ALA A 643 1.42 2.41 26.37
N ASP A 644 2.66 2.68 25.95
CA ASP A 644 3.25 4.02 25.90
C ASP A 644 2.79 4.86 24.70
N THR A 645 2.13 4.26 23.72
CA THR A 645 1.47 4.98 22.60
C THR A 645 0.24 5.79 23.03
N VAL A 646 -0.32 5.51 24.22
CA VAL A 646 -1.47 6.24 24.77
C VAL A 646 -1.02 7.65 25.21
N PRO A 647 -1.70 8.73 24.81
CA PRO A 647 -1.31 10.09 25.14
C PRO A 647 -1.54 10.43 26.62
N GLY A 648 -1.06 11.61 27.04
CA GLY A 648 -1.20 12.10 28.41
C GLY A 648 -0.02 11.75 29.31
N PRO A 649 -0.18 11.87 30.65
CA PRO A 649 0.91 11.68 31.61
C PRO A 649 1.59 10.31 31.51
N PHE A 650 2.91 10.31 31.69
CA PHE A 650 3.71 9.09 31.70
C PHE A 650 3.30 8.15 32.85
N PRO A 651 3.40 6.82 32.66
CA PRO A 651 3.18 5.86 33.74
C PRO A 651 4.13 6.12 34.91
N MET A 652 3.71 5.76 36.12
CA MET A 652 4.55 5.89 37.31
C MET A 652 5.74 4.91 37.23
N PRO A 653 7.00 5.39 37.28
CA PRO A 653 8.20 4.56 37.17
C PRO A 653 8.26 3.44 38.20
N SER A 654 8.80 2.27 37.85
CA SER A 654 8.81 1.07 38.69
C SER A 654 9.71 1.15 39.93
N ASP A 655 10.63 2.13 39.96
CA ASP A 655 11.43 2.49 41.13
C ASP A 655 10.69 3.43 42.11
N VAL A 656 9.54 3.97 41.69
CA VAL A 656 8.58 4.71 42.51
C VAL A 656 7.38 3.84 42.85
N LEU A 657 6.78 3.16 41.87
CA LEU A 657 5.67 2.22 42.03
C LEU A 657 6.22 0.79 42.19
N THR A 658 6.58 0.45 43.41
CA THR A 658 7.23 -0.83 43.72
C THR A 658 6.24 -1.95 44.04
N ASN A 659 6.67 -3.21 43.89
CA ASN A 659 5.94 -4.41 44.28
C ASN A 659 4.56 -4.57 43.60
N VAL A 660 4.45 -4.21 42.31
CA VAL A 660 3.19 -4.32 41.56
C VAL A 660 2.85 -5.79 41.29
N ASN A 661 1.65 -6.21 41.71
CA ASN A 661 1.06 -7.50 41.38
C ASN A 661 -0.27 -7.27 40.68
N ALA A 662 -0.45 -7.92 39.53
CA ALA A 662 -1.61 -7.82 38.66
C ALA A 662 -2.37 -9.14 38.62
N GLU A 663 -3.71 -9.05 38.65
CA GLU A 663 -4.63 -10.17 38.45
C GLU A 663 -5.65 -9.81 37.37
N TYR A 664 -5.51 -10.45 36.20
CA TYR A 664 -6.38 -10.27 35.04
C TYR A 664 -7.45 -11.37 34.98
N ARG A 665 -8.66 -11.00 34.58
CA ARG A 665 -9.86 -11.85 34.58
C ARG A 665 -10.68 -11.56 33.33
N LEU A 666 -11.25 -12.59 32.72
CA LEU A 666 -12.23 -12.43 31.64
C LEU A 666 -13.58 -11.92 32.17
N GLY A 667 -14.26 -11.11 31.37
CA GLY A 667 -15.55 -10.50 31.68
C GLY A 667 -15.47 -9.11 32.30
N VAL A 668 -16.56 -8.36 32.13
CA VAL A 668 -16.80 -7.02 32.67
C VAL A 668 -17.19 -7.12 34.16
N ASP A 669 -16.75 -6.15 34.98
CA ASP A 669 -16.99 -6.05 36.44
C ASP A 669 -16.54 -7.28 37.26
N ASN A 670 -15.67 -8.13 36.71
CA ASN A 670 -15.24 -9.37 37.32
C ASN A 670 -14.00 -9.18 38.20
N PHE A 671 -14.15 -8.57 39.37
CA PHE A 671 -13.03 -8.30 40.29
C PHE A 671 -12.73 -9.44 41.29
N ILE A 672 -13.64 -10.41 41.44
CA ILE A 672 -13.55 -11.48 42.46
C ILE A 672 -13.69 -12.91 41.91
N GLY A 673 -13.84 -13.07 40.59
CA GLY A 673 -13.92 -14.36 39.94
C GLY A 673 -12.57 -15.03 39.73
N GLU A 674 -12.59 -16.14 38.98
CA GLU A 674 -11.41 -16.92 38.62
C GLU A 674 -10.38 -16.08 37.85
N THR A 675 -9.13 -16.12 38.30
CA THR A 675 -8.02 -15.35 37.71
C THR A 675 -7.47 -16.06 36.49
N THR A 676 -7.52 -15.38 35.34
CA THR A 676 -7.01 -15.88 34.06
C THR A 676 -5.48 -15.77 33.99
N LEU A 677 -4.92 -14.67 34.48
CA LEU A 677 -3.48 -14.44 34.58
C LEU A 677 -3.16 -13.68 35.87
N ALA A 678 -2.16 -14.15 36.63
CA ALA A 678 -1.61 -13.45 37.78
C ALA A 678 -0.08 -13.36 37.64
N ARG A 679 0.48 -12.16 37.75
CA ARG A 679 1.93 -11.93 37.67
C ARG A 679 2.35 -10.64 38.37
N SER A 680 3.65 -10.47 38.58
CA SER A 680 4.21 -9.16 38.95
C SER A 680 4.39 -8.30 37.69
N GLU A 681 4.15 -7.00 37.82
CA GLU A 681 4.32 -6.01 36.75
C GLU A 681 5.42 -5.01 37.11
N ARG A 682 5.91 -4.25 36.12
CA ARG A 682 6.73 -3.05 36.37
C ARG A 682 5.87 -1.85 36.74
N GLN A 683 4.74 -1.67 36.06
CA GLN A 683 3.88 -0.48 36.12
C GLN A 683 2.40 -0.89 36.01
N VAL A 684 1.48 0.04 36.27
CA VAL A 684 0.11 -0.06 35.73
C VAL A 684 0.10 0.74 34.43
N ASN A 685 0.35 0.05 33.31
CA ASN A 685 0.42 0.63 31.98
C ASN A 685 -0.04 -0.45 30.98
N LEU A 686 -1.28 -0.34 30.50
CA LEU A 686 -1.93 -1.34 29.65
C LEU A 686 -2.58 -0.67 28.43
N ARG A 687 -2.30 -1.22 27.24
CA ARG A 687 -3.07 -1.07 25.99
C ARG A 687 -3.15 -2.45 25.35
N THR A 688 -4.33 -2.90 24.94
CA THR A 688 -4.51 -4.14 24.17
C THR A 688 -5.16 -3.86 22.80
N GLY A 689 -5.52 -4.92 22.08
CA GLY A 689 -6.04 -4.87 20.71
C GLY A 689 -5.65 -6.14 19.95
N ILE A 690 -6.00 -6.18 18.66
CA ILE A 690 -5.83 -7.34 17.75
C ILE A 690 -4.41 -7.91 17.72
N SER A 691 -3.44 -7.01 17.60
CA SER A 691 -2.01 -7.27 17.34
C SER A 691 -1.15 -7.15 18.59
N ALA A 692 -1.64 -6.36 19.55
CA ALA A 692 -0.91 -5.80 20.70
C ALA A 692 0.01 -6.78 21.45
N ASP A 693 -0.50 -7.99 21.68
CA ASP A 693 0.13 -9.00 22.53
C ASP A 693 0.53 -10.27 21.76
N VAL A 694 0.27 -10.33 20.45
CA VAL A 694 0.45 -11.55 19.65
C VAL A 694 1.84 -11.59 19.00
N ILE A 695 2.33 -10.45 18.51
CA ILE A 695 3.66 -10.28 17.93
C ILE A 695 4.24 -8.97 18.47
N ASN A 696 5.01 -9.06 19.55
CA ASN A 696 5.49 -7.93 20.34
C ASN A 696 7.01 -8.06 20.60
N THR A 697 7.73 -6.98 20.31
CA THR A 697 9.20 -6.87 20.36
C THR A 697 9.69 -6.04 21.56
N SER A 698 8.79 -5.68 22.49
CA SER A 698 9.10 -5.03 23.77
C SER A 698 9.61 -6.02 24.83
N GLN A 699 10.41 -5.53 25.77
CA GLN A 699 10.71 -6.21 27.04
C GLN A 699 9.50 -6.34 27.98
N VAL A 700 8.40 -5.64 27.73
CA VAL A 700 7.18 -5.70 28.53
C VAL A 700 6.30 -6.83 27.98
N PRO A 701 6.11 -7.96 28.70
CA PRO A 701 5.38 -9.09 28.16
C PRO A 701 3.89 -8.78 28.05
N GLY A 702 3.26 -9.13 26.92
CA GLY A 702 1.82 -9.02 26.73
C GLY A 702 1.00 -9.84 27.73
N ILE A 703 -0.28 -9.51 27.92
CA ILE A 703 -1.21 -10.27 28.79
C ILE A 703 -1.82 -11.50 28.10
N GLY A 704 -1.68 -11.59 26.77
CA GLY A 704 -1.95 -12.78 25.97
C GLY A 704 -3.29 -12.72 25.25
N GLY A 705 -3.33 -13.33 24.05
CA GLY A 705 -4.38 -13.10 23.04
C GLY A 705 -5.83 -13.16 23.55
N GLN A 706 -6.17 -14.10 24.44
CA GLN A 706 -7.56 -14.18 24.94
C GLN A 706 -7.96 -12.95 25.79
N LEU A 707 -7.06 -12.42 26.62
CA LEU A 707 -7.32 -11.22 27.41
C LEU A 707 -7.17 -9.95 26.57
N ALA A 708 -6.32 -9.98 25.54
CA ALA A 708 -6.10 -8.85 24.65
C ALA A 708 -7.31 -8.52 23.75
N THR A 709 -8.08 -9.54 23.34
CA THR A 709 -9.18 -9.45 22.35
C THR A 709 -10.58 -9.78 22.92
N GLN A 710 -10.75 -9.83 24.25
CA GLN A 710 -12.05 -10.09 24.89
C GLN A 710 -12.27 -9.15 26.08
N PRO A 711 -13.53 -8.82 26.43
CA PRO A 711 -13.84 -8.03 27.61
C PRO A 711 -13.19 -8.62 28.87
N MET A 712 -12.57 -7.76 29.68
CA MET A 712 -11.75 -8.16 30.82
C MET A 712 -11.83 -7.18 31.99
N SER A 713 -11.45 -7.66 33.17
CA SER A 713 -11.29 -6.90 34.40
C SER A 713 -9.90 -7.16 34.99
N ALA A 714 -9.27 -6.13 35.54
CA ALA A 714 -7.94 -6.22 36.15
C ALA A 714 -7.92 -5.60 37.55
N VAL A 715 -7.10 -6.18 38.43
CA VAL A 715 -6.75 -5.59 39.73
C VAL A 715 -5.24 -5.54 39.85
N TRP A 716 -4.70 -4.34 40.03
CA TRP A 716 -3.30 -4.13 40.40
C TRP A 716 -3.20 -3.73 41.87
N THR A 717 -2.20 -4.25 42.57
CA THR A 717 -1.80 -3.80 43.92
C THR A 717 -0.32 -3.48 43.92
N GLY A 718 0.08 -2.38 44.57
CA GLY A 718 1.47 -1.92 44.58
C GLY A 718 1.76 -0.97 45.75
N THR A 719 2.95 -0.38 45.78
CA THR A 719 3.38 0.54 46.83
C THR A 719 4.19 1.70 46.23
N ILE A 720 3.65 2.92 46.35
CA ILE A 720 4.37 4.15 46.02
C ILE A 720 5.45 4.39 47.07
N VAL A 721 6.68 4.63 46.63
CA VAL A 721 7.82 5.06 47.44
C VAL A 721 8.32 6.39 46.85
N PRO A 722 7.85 7.54 47.35
CA PRO A 722 8.15 8.83 46.75
C PRO A 722 9.64 9.20 46.94
N PRO A 723 10.33 9.70 45.90
CA PRO A 723 11.75 10.10 46.02
C PRO A 723 11.94 11.40 46.83
N SER A 724 10.88 12.21 47.00
CA SER A 724 10.92 13.50 47.69
C SER A 724 9.66 13.70 48.54
N THR A 725 9.68 14.68 49.46
CA THR A 725 8.48 15.09 50.19
C THR A 725 7.83 16.26 49.48
N GLY A 726 6.55 16.15 49.15
CA GLY A 726 5.80 17.19 48.46
C GLY A 726 4.42 16.72 48.02
N THR A 727 3.72 17.59 47.31
CA THR A 727 2.43 17.28 46.66
C THR A 727 2.70 16.66 45.30
N TYR A 728 2.12 15.49 45.06
CA TYR A 728 2.17 14.76 43.80
C TYR A 728 0.78 14.76 43.18
N THR A 729 0.68 14.94 41.86
CA THR A 729 -0.56 14.62 41.13
C THR A 729 -0.46 13.17 40.68
N LEU A 730 -1.40 12.33 41.10
CA LEU A 730 -1.58 10.99 40.54
C LEU A 730 -2.64 11.06 39.46
N THR A 731 -2.43 10.37 38.35
CA THR A 731 -3.37 10.40 37.22
C THR A 731 -3.78 8.99 36.83
N LEU A 732 -5.04 8.80 36.48
CA LEU A 732 -5.56 7.53 35.97
C LEU A 732 -6.08 7.78 34.56
N THR A 733 -5.38 7.24 33.54
CA THR A 733 -5.82 7.34 32.14
C THR A 733 -6.47 6.02 31.73
N HIS A 734 -7.71 6.03 31.25
CA HIS A 734 -8.46 4.81 30.97
C HIS A 734 -9.57 5.00 29.93
N LEU A 735 -9.96 3.88 29.32
CA LEU A 735 -11.18 3.72 28.53
C LEU A 735 -11.98 2.58 29.17
N GLY A 736 -13.24 2.83 29.54
CA GLY A 736 -13.99 2.02 30.51
C GLY A 736 -13.83 2.56 31.94
N THR A 737 -14.34 1.85 32.94
CA THR A 737 -14.35 2.27 34.34
C THR A 737 -13.07 1.86 35.06
N ALA A 738 -12.41 2.83 35.70
CA ALA A 738 -11.22 2.61 36.52
C ALA A 738 -11.36 3.25 37.91
N ARG A 739 -10.74 2.63 38.92
CA ARG A 739 -10.73 3.12 40.30
C ARG A 739 -9.33 3.11 40.88
N LEU A 740 -8.92 4.22 41.50
CA LEU A 740 -7.67 4.31 42.26
C LEU A 740 -7.95 4.38 43.76
N TYR A 741 -7.27 3.53 44.51
CA TYR A 741 -7.24 3.53 45.97
C TYR A 741 -5.83 3.87 46.46
N VAL A 742 -5.72 4.86 47.35
CA VAL A 742 -4.47 5.26 48.01
C VAL A 742 -4.65 5.10 49.52
N ASN A 743 -3.77 4.36 50.19
CA ASN A 743 -3.94 3.98 51.61
C ASN A 743 -5.31 3.33 51.91
N GLY A 744 -5.86 2.59 50.94
CA GLY A 744 -7.19 1.95 51.04
C GLY A 744 -8.38 2.93 50.97
N THR A 745 -8.14 4.21 50.73
CA THR A 745 -9.18 5.23 50.47
C THR A 745 -9.36 5.36 48.96
N GLU A 746 -10.60 5.28 48.47
CA GLU A 746 -10.94 5.56 47.08
C GLU A 746 -10.71 7.05 46.78
N VAL A 747 -9.96 7.36 45.72
CA VAL A 747 -9.59 8.74 45.35
C VAL A 747 -9.93 9.10 43.90
N ILE A 748 -10.09 8.10 43.02
CA ILE A 748 -10.66 8.22 41.67
C ILE A 748 -11.60 7.02 41.48
N ASN A 749 -12.79 7.26 40.91
CA ASN A 749 -13.79 6.24 40.58
C ASN A 749 -14.81 6.84 39.59
N GLU A 750 -14.38 7.00 38.34
CA GLU A 750 -15.22 7.55 37.27
C GLU A 750 -15.33 6.54 36.10
N PRO A 751 -16.51 6.39 35.48
CA PRO A 751 -16.68 5.66 34.23
C PRO A 751 -16.31 6.54 33.03
N ALA A 752 -15.72 5.95 32.00
CA ALA A 752 -15.28 6.69 30.81
C ALA A 752 -15.69 6.00 29.50
N ASP A 753 -16.69 6.54 28.79
CA ASP A 753 -17.16 6.04 27.48
C ASP A 753 -16.17 6.33 26.32
N THR A 754 -15.24 7.28 26.56
CA THR A 754 -14.15 7.73 25.67
C THR A 754 -12.88 7.84 26.51
N LEU A 755 -11.69 7.96 25.91
CA LEU A 755 -10.45 8.06 26.70
C LEU A 755 -10.49 9.25 27.69
N LEU A 756 -10.38 8.95 28.98
CA LEU A 756 -10.36 9.94 30.07
C LEU A 756 -9.01 9.88 30.80
N THR A 757 -8.56 11.03 31.32
CA THR A 757 -7.51 11.12 32.33
C THR A 757 -8.03 11.86 33.54
N ASP A 758 -8.28 11.15 34.63
CA ASP A 758 -8.58 11.75 35.92
C ASP A 758 -7.30 12.08 36.70
N GLU A 759 -7.38 13.09 37.57
CA GLU A 759 -6.27 13.53 38.41
C GLU A 759 -6.66 13.68 39.89
N VAL A 760 -5.72 13.37 40.79
CA VAL A 760 -5.85 13.65 42.23
C VAL A 760 -4.51 14.06 42.85
N THR A 761 -4.51 15.16 43.60
CA THR A 761 -3.33 15.62 44.35
C THR A 761 -3.23 14.91 45.70
N VAL A 762 -2.06 14.35 46.01
CA VAL A 762 -1.75 13.70 47.29
C VAL A 762 -0.42 14.21 47.86
N ASP A 763 -0.39 14.47 49.17
CA ASP A 763 0.85 14.82 49.87
C ASP A 763 1.59 13.55 50.29
N LEU A 764 2.79 13.35 49.74
CA LEU A 764 3.63 12.17 50.01
C LEU A 764 4.91 12.58 50.75
N THR A 765 5.42 11.70 51.61
CA THR A 765 6.66 11.92 52.39
C THR A 765 7.75 10.99 51.89
N ALA A 766 8.92 11.55 51.55
CA ALA A 766 10.06 10.84 50.97
C ALA A 766 10.34 9.48 51.65
N GLY A 767 10.46 8.42 50.86
CA GLY A 767 10.75 7.06 51.34
C GLY A 767 9.64 6.39 52.16
N THR A 768 8.47 7.01 52.34
CA THR A 768 7.35 6.42 53.05
C THR A 768 6.52 5.56 52.10
N SER A 769 6.46 4.26 52.35
CA SER A 769 5.65 3.31 51.60
C SER A 769 4.16 3.61 51.71
N VAL A 770 3.52 3.92 50.58
CA VAL A 770 2.08 4.18 50.46
C VAL A 770 1.44 3.09 49.60
N PRO A 771 0.68 2.14 50.17
CA PRO A 771 -0.02 1.12 49.39
C PRO A 771 -1.07 1.72 48.47
N VAL A 772 -1.09 1.21 47.24
CA VAL A 772 -2.07 1.57 46.21
C VAL A 772 -2.72 0.34 45.60
N ARG A 773 -3.94 0.53 45.10
CA ARG A 773 -4.68 -0.48 44.33
C ARG A 773 -5.41 0.20 43.18
N VAL A 774 -5.36 -0.41 42.00
CA VAL A 774 -6.17 -0.02 40.83
C VAL A 774 -7.13 -1.16 40.53
N GLU A 775 -8.41 -0.85 40.35
CA GLU A 775 -9.41 -1.75 39.77
C GLU A 775 -9.80 -1.18 38.39
N TYR A 776 -9.92 -2.04 37.37
CA TYR A 776 -10.27 -1.64 36.01
C TYR A 776 -11.18 -2.66 35.33
N THR A 777 -12.15 -2.21 34.53
CA THR A 777 -13.03 -3.05 33.71
C THR A 777 -13.26 -2.44 32.34
N THR A 778 -13.41 -3.28 31.31
CA THR A 778 -13.71 -2.84 29.95
C THR A 778 -15.22 -2.76 29.68
N ASP A 779 -15.88 -1.74 30.22
CA ASP A 779 -17.32 -1.50 30.07
C ASP A 779 -17.68 -0.36 29.10
N ALA A 780 -16.69 0.32 28.48
CA ALA A 780 -16.97 1.36 27.49
C ALA A 780 -17.50 0.77 26.17
N PRO A 781 -18.45 1.46 25.49
CA PRO A 781 -19.27 0.86 24.44
C PRO A 781 -18.48 0.39 23.21
N ASN A 782 -17.32 1.01 22.93
CA ASN A 782 -16.60 0.82 21.68
C ASN A 782 -15.30 -0.01 21.77
N GLN A 783 -14.92 -0.51 22.96
CA GLN A 783 -13.62 -1.18 23.19
C GLN A 783 -13.43 -2.47 22.38
N PHE A 784 -14.52 -3.20 22.13
CA PHE A 784 -14.54 -4.44 21.36
C PHE A 784 -15.56 -4.37 20.20
N ASN A 785 -15.94 -3.14 19.81
CA ASN A 785 -16.92 -2.87 18.75
C ASN A 785 -16.21 -2.34 17.51
N GLY A 786 -15.81 -3.25 16.62
CA GLY A 786 -15.07 -2.93 15.39
C GLY A 786 -14.60 -4.15 14.58
N GLY A 787 -15.19 -5.33 14.75
CA GLY A 787 -14.63 -6.52 14.11
C GLY A 787 -13.29 -6.92 14.73
N LEU A 788 -12.26 -7.17 13.92
CA LEU A 788 -11.21 -8.13 14.29
C LEU A 788 -9.79 -7.97 13.69
N ASN A 789 -9.26 -6.87 13.15
CA ASN A 789 -9.61 -5.45 13.00
C ASN A 789 -9.89 -4.57 14.25
N ASP A 790 -10.94 -3.76 14.26
CA ASP A 790 -10.86 -2.40 14.85
C ASP A 790 -11.24 -2.28 16.33
N GLN A 791 -10.62 -3.07 17.20
CA GLN A 791 -10.86 -3.04 18.64
C GLN A 791 -9.81 -2.19 19.39
N PRO A 792 -10.19 -1.05 20.03
CA PRO A 792 -9.32 -0.29 20.92
C PRO A 792 -8.79 -1.07 22.13
N GLY A 793 -9.48 -2.16 22.51
CA GLY A 793 -9.08 -3.04 23.60
C GLY A 793 -9.18 -2.41 24.99
N ALA A 794 -8.45 -3.02 25.93
CA ALA A 794 -8.30 -2.54 27.30
C ALA A 794 -7.24 -1.43 27.36
N ILE A 795 -7.56 -0.29 27.99
CA ILE A 795 -6.63 0.82 28.20
C ILE A 795 -6.70 1.28 29.66
N ALA A 796 -5.58 1.20 30.38
CA ALA A 796 -5.45 1.67 31.76
C ALA A 796 -3.99 2.03 32.11
N ARG A 797 -3.75 3.25 32.60
CA ARG A 797 -2.43 3.73 33.05
C ARG A 797 -2.54 4.50 34.37
N LEU A 798 -1.74 4.11 35.37
CA LEU A 798 -1.48 4.93 36.57
C LEU A 798 -0.24 5.79 36.33
N GLY A 799 -0.46 7.07 36.05
CA GLY A 799 0.59 8.07 35.88
C GLY A 799 0.87 8.89 37.13
N TRP A 800 1.89 9.74 37.04
CA TRP A 800 2.26 10.68 38.08
C TRP A 800 2.82 11.98 37.51
N THR A 801 2.65 13.07 38.25
CA THR A 801 3.44 14.30 38.11
C THR A 801 4.04 14.63 39.48
N PRO A 802 5.37 14.54 39.63
CA PRO A 802 6.03 14.85 40.89
C PRO A 802 6.22 16.37 41.08
N PRO A 803 6.66 16.83 42.27
CA PRO A 803 7.03 18.23 42.48
C PRO A 803 8.09 18.72 41.46
N GLU A 804 8.10 20.02 41.16
CA GLU A 804 9.04 20.63 40.23
C GLU A 804 10.51 20.28 40.57
N GLY A 805 11.27 19.86 39.56
CA GLY A 805 12.67 19.44 39.71
C GLY A 805 12.90 18.03 40.26
N VAL A 806 11.84 17.26 40.52
CA VAL A 806 11.93 15.86 40.93
C VAL A 806 11.83 14.94 39.72
N VAL A 807 12.79 14.03 39.60
CA VAL A 807 12.83 12.96 38.58
C VAL A 807 12.85 11.58 39.24
N ALA A 808 12.71 10.51 38.45
CA ALA A 808 12.85 9.15 38.95
C ALA A 808 14.26 8.88 39.54
N PRO A 809 14.38 8.03 40.58
CA PRO A 809 15.68 7.56 41.07
C PRO A 809 16.61 6.99 39.98
N SER A 810 16.05 6.27 39.01
CA SER A 810 16.70 5.70 37.83
C SER A 810 17.32 6.76 36.91
N ILE A 811 16.58 7.85 36.61
CA ILE A 811 17.11 9.01 35.88
C ILE A 811 18.29 9.63 36.65
N THR A 812 18.17 9.74 37.97
CA THR A 812 19.26 10.26 38.83
C THR A 812 20.49 9.34 38.80
N ALA A 813 20.29 8.02 38.80
CA ALA A 813 21.37 7.05 38.71
C ALA A 813 22.06 7.05 37.33
N ALA A 814 21.29 7.21 36.25
CA ALA A 814 21.82 7.35 34.90
C ALA A 814 22.65 8.63 34.72
N ALA A 815 22.20 9.77 35.25
CA ALA A 815 22.98 11.00 35.28
C ALA A 815 24.28 10.86 36.09
N GLN A 816 24.27 10.08 37.18
CA GLN A 816 25.49 9.76 37.95
C GLN A 816 26.44 8.84 37.17
N ALA A 817 25.93 7.87 36.41
CA ALA A 817 26.73 7.03 35.52
C ALA A 817 27.36 7.86 34.39
N ALA A 818 26.59 8.77 33.78
CA ALA A 818 27.08 9.70 32.77
C ALA A 818 28.23 10.58 33.29
N ALA A 819 28.09 11.17 34.48
CA ALA A 819 29.11 11.99 35.12
C ALA A 819 30.38 11.21 35.53
N ALA A 820 30.31 9.87 35.58
CA ALA A 820 31.43 9.00 35.91
C ALA A 820 32.16 8.45 34.67
N ALA A 821 31.67 8.75 33.46
CA ALA A 821 32.25 8.32 32.18
C ALA A 821 32.79 9.50 31.37
N ASP A 822 33.71 9.24 30.45
CA ASP A 822 34.26 10.26 29.53
C ASP A 822 33.22 10.67 28.48
N VAL A 823 32.35 9.72 28.08
CA VAL A 823 31.27 9.89 27.10
C VAL A 823 30.01 9.19 27.63
N ALA A 824 28.84 9.80 27.42
CA ALA A 824 27.54 9.16 27.61
C ALA A 824 26.88 8.90 26.26
N VAL A 825 26.34 7.70 26.05
CA VAL A 825 25.56 7.34 24.87
C VAL A 825 24.16 6.98 25.35
N VAL A 826 23.19 7.87 25.13
CA VAL A 826 21.79 7.64 25.48
C VAL A 826 21.08 7.01 24.29
N VAL A 827 20.68 5.75 24.43
CA VAL A 827 19.77 5.07 23.51
C VAL A 827 18.35 5.39 23.95
N ALA A 828 17.60 6.08 23.09
CA ALA A 828 16.19 6.38 23.31
C ALA A 828 15.35 5.74 22.20
N ARG A 829 14.17 5.21 22.54
CA ARG A 829 13.25 4.58 21.58
C ARG A 829 11.80 5.04 21.79
N ASP A 830 10.99 4.84 20.77
CA ASP A 830 9.54 4.88 20.85
C ASP A 830 8.94 3.47 20.75
N TYR A 831 7.62 3.39 20.62
CA TYR A 831 6.92 2.18 20.21
C TYR A 831 5.95 2.52 19.09
N THR A 832 5.92 1.66 18.08
CA THR A 832 4.93 1.64 17.02
C THR A 832 4.60 0.20 16.70
N GLY A 833 3.37 -0.04 16.27
CA GLY A 833 2.99 -1.33 15.74
C GLY A 833 1.65 -1.28 15.04
N GLU A 834 1.41 -2.33 14.27
CA GLU A 834 0.12 -2.63 13.70
C GLU A 834 -1.01 -2.52 14.74
N GLY A 835 -2.16 -1.98 14.36
CA GLY A 835 -3.35 -1.79 15.19
C GLY A 835 -3.33 -0.58 16.14
N ALA A 836 -2.28 0.25 16.14
CA ALA A 836 -2.16 1.35 17.10
C ALA A 836 -1.27 2.52 16.64
N ASP A 837 -1.91 3.67 16.37
CA ASP A 837 -1.18 4.95 16.20
C ASP A 837 -0.66 5.52 17.53
N ARG A 838 0.32 6.42 17.40
CA ARG A 838 0.93 7.19 18.49
C ARG A 838 0.07 8.40 18.85
N GLY A 839 -0.35 8.50 20.11
CA GLY A 839 -1.06 9.67 20.62
C GLY A 839 -0.21 10.94 20.75
N SER A 840 1.12 10.84 20.67
CA SER A 840 2.06 11.96 20.74
C SER A 840 3.41 11.61 20.09
N LEU A 841 4.19 12.61 19.69
CA LEU A 841 5.58 12.45 19.24
C LEU A 841 6.60 12.69 20.38
N VAL A 842 6.14 12.87 21.62
CA VAL A 842 6.99 12.96 22.82
C VAL A 842 7.60 11.59 23.13
N LEU A 843 8.90 11.55 23.48
CA LEU A 843 9.57 10.29 23.79
C LEU A 843 8.95 9.64 25.05
N PRO A 844 8.54 8.36 24.99
CA PRO A 844 7.81 7.69 26.06
C PRO A 844 8.63 7.49 27.34
N GLN A 845 7.98 7.06 28.42
CA GLN A 845 8.63 6.75 29.71
C GLN A 845 9.46 7.92 30.31
N ASN A 846 9.15 9.17 29.92
CA ASN A 846 9.87 10.39 30.32
C ASN A 846 11.35 10.43 29.91
N GLN A 847 11.69 9.83 28.76
CA GLN A 847 13.06 9.83 28.22
C GLN A 847 13.60 11.24 27.93
N ASP A 848 12.76 12.25 27.66
CA ASP A 848 13.22 13.65 27.53
C ASP A 848 13.86 14.19 28.81
N ALA A 849 13.31 13.82 29.99
CA ALA A 849 13.90 14.18 31.27
C ALA A 849 15.17 13.36 31.55
N LEU A 850 15.25 12.12 31.09
CA LEU A 850 16.47 11.31 31.13
C LEU A 850 17.59 11.98 30.33
N ILE A 851 17.35 12.31 29.06
CA ILE A 851 18.34 12.94 28.17
C ILE A 851 18.78 14.28 28.74
N SER A 852 17.83 15.10 29.21
CA SER A 852 18.11 16.40 29.85
C SER A 852 19.00 16.28 31.10
N ALA A 853 18.72 15.28 31.96
CA ALA A 853 19.53 15.04 33.16
C ALA A 853 20.93 14.49 32.82
N VAL A 854 21.04 13.66 31.78
CA VAL A 854 22.32 13.08 31.33
C VAL A 854 23.22 14.13 30.69
N VAL A 855 22.72 14.94 29.75
CA VAL A 855 23.54 15.98 29.10
C VAL A 855 23.97 17.08 30.08
N ALA A 856 23.14 17.40 31.06
CA ALA A 856 23.50 18.31 32.15
C ALA A 856 24.60 17.75 33.08
N ALA A 857 24.70 16.42 33.19
CA ALA A 857 25.71 15.73 33.99
C ALA A 857 27.00 15.44 33.21
N ASN A 858 26.90 15.19 31.91
CA ASN A 858 28.03 15.00 31.00
C ASN A 858 27.78 15.70 29.64
N PRO A 859 28.48 16.80 29.32
CA PRO A 859 28.30 17.51 28.05
C PRO A 859 28.79 16.70 26.84
N ASN A 860 29.57 15.63 27.03
CA ASN A 860 29.96 14.69 25.97
C ASN A 860 28.87 13.60 25.78
N THR A 861 27.62 14.03 25.65
CA THR A 861 26.47 13.13 25.43
C THR A 861 26.17 12.97 23.94
N VAL A 862 26.04 11.72 23.50
CA VAL A 862 25.48 11.36 22.20
C VAL A 862 24.11 10.74 22.43
N VAL A 863 23.09 11.17 21.69
CA VAL A 863 21.80 10.46 21.65
C VAL A 863 21.74 9.59 20.40
N VAL A 864 21.36 8.33 20.58
CA VAL A 864 21.01 7.38 19.52
C VAL A 864 19.51 7.16 19.63
N LEU A 865 18.78 7.64 18.64
CA LEU A 865 17.35 7.37 18.50
C LEU A 865 17.22 6.04 17.76
N ALA A 866 16.60 5.06 18.42
CA ALA A 866 16.15 3.83 17.78
C ALA A 866 14.63 3.93 17.64
N THR A 867 14.17 4.74 16.69
CA THR A 867 12.77 5.16 16.58
C THR A 867 12.12 4.82 15.25
N SER A 868 10.80 4.63 15.28
CA SER A 868 9.97 4.36 14.09
C SER A 868 9.94 5.47 13.03
N GLY A 869 10.35 6.67 13.42
CA GLY A 869 10.09 7.92 12.70
C GLY A 869 10.12 9.10 13.66
N PRO A 870 9.54 10.25 13.27
CA PRO A 870 9.77 11.50 13.99
C PRO A 870 9.39 11.48 15.47
N VAL A 871 10.26 12.05 16.30
CA VAL A 871 10.01 12.37 17.71
C VAL A 871 10.39 13.82 18.00
N THR A 872 9.74 14.44 18.99
CA THR A 872 10.14 15.75 19.49
C THR A 872 11.45 15.66 20.26
N MET A 873 12.23 16.75 20.26
CA MET A 873 13.55 16.80 20.91
C MET A 873 13.72 18.14 21.65
N PRO A 874 13.01 18.38 22.77
CA PRO A 874 13.10 19.66 23.50
C PRO A 874 14.53 19.98 23.98
N TRP A 875 15.34 18.94 24.20
CA TRP A 875 16.76 18.98 24.60
C TRP A 875 17.75 19.18 23.42
N ILE A 876 17.28 19.31 22.17
CA ILE A 876 18.15 19.38 20.99
C ILE A 876 19.12 20.56 20.99
N GLY A 877 18.86 21.60 21.79
CA GLY A 877 19.81 22.70 21.99
C GLY A 877 21.12 22.24 22.63
N ASP A 878 21.03 21.40 23.66
CA ASP A 878 22.13 21.09 24.58
C ASP A 878 22.94 19.85 24.17
N VAL A 879 22.29 18.83 23.58
CA VAL A 879 22.98 17.58 23.15
C VAL A 879 23.88 17.84 21.94
N PRO A 880 25.20 17.55 21.98
CA PRO A 880 26.10 17.90 20.89
C PRO A 880 25.97 17.03 19.63
N ALA A 881 25.57 15.75 19.76
CA ALA A 881 25.39 14.84 18.64
C ALA A 881 24.14 13.94 18.78
N VAL A 882 23.43 13.75 17.66
CA VAL A 882 22.23 12.90 17.56
C VAL A 882 22.33 12.05 16.30
N LEU A 883 22.21 10.73 16.47
CA LEU A 883 22.03 9.74 15.41
C LEU A 883 20.56 9.31 15.42
N GLU A 884 19.91 9.32 14.26
CA GLU A 884 18.74 8.47 14.00
C GLU A 884 19.25 7.14 13.46
N ALA A 885 18.98 6.06 14.18
CA ALA A 885 19.35 4.70 13.80
C ALA A 885 18.16 3.87 13.33
N TRP A 886 16.93 4.39 13.48
CA TRP A 886 15.69 3.66 13.23
C TRP A 886 15.60 2.37 14.06
N TYR A 887 14.70 1.47 13.69
CA TYR A 887 14.79 0.07 14.07
C TYR A 887 15.74 -0.65 13.09
N ALA A 888 17.00 -0.86 13.50
CA ALA A 888 18.09 -1.28 12.62
C ALA A 888 18.23 -2.82 12.43
N GLY A 889 17.19 -3.59 12.71
CA GLY A 889 17.19 -5.05 12.56
C GLY A 889 18.23 -5.77 13.43
N GLN A 890 18.61 -6.99 13.04
CA GLN A 890 19.51 -7.83 13.85
C GLN A 890 20.93 -7.24 14.01
N ALA A 891 21.38 -6.42 13.06
CA ALA A 891 22.69 -5.80 13.07
C ALA A 891 22.76 -4.48 13.87
N GLN A 892 21.66 -4.06 14.52
CA GLN A 892 21.51 -2.75 15.19
C GLN A 892 22.75 -2.29 15.97
N GLY A 893 23.35 -3.17 16.78
CA GLY A 893 24.51 -2.82 17.59
C GLY A 893 25.80 -2.64 16.80
N ARG A 894 26.03 -3.45 15.77
CA ARG A 894 27.25 -3.37 14.96
C ARG A 894 27.23 -2.08 14.14
N ALA A 895 26.13 -1.81 13.45
CA ALA A 895 25.97 -0.58 12.67
C ALA A 895 26.06 0.71 13.52
N VAL A 896 25.35 0.76 14.66
CA VAL A 896 25.45 1.91 15.59
C VAL A 896 26.88 2.10 16.09
N ALA A 897 27.59 1.01 16.44
CA ALA A 897 28.99 1.11 16.87
C ALA A 897 29.93 1.55 15.74
N SER A 898 29.80 1.00 14.53
CA SER A 898 30.58 1.39 13.35
C SER A 898 30.47 2.88 13.05
N VAL A 899 29.26 3.44 13.12
CA VAL A 899 29.03 4.88 12.95
C VAL A 899 29.57 5.67 14.13
N LEU A 900 29.20 5.33 15.37
CA LEU A 900 29.67 6.04 16.58
C LEU A 900 31.19 6.21 16.62
N TYR A 901 31.95 5.16 16.29
CA TYR A 901 33.42 5.21 16.30
C TYR A 901 34.04 5.66 14.96
N GLY A 902 33.22 5.90 13.94
CA GLY A 902 33.66 6.41 12.64
C GLY A 902 34.48 5.42 11.82
N ASP A 903 34.19 4.13 11.97
CA ASP A 903 34.63 3.09 11.03
C ASP A 903 33.83 3.22 9.73
N VAL A 904 32.52 3.45 9.87
CA VAL A 904 31.64 3.96 8.82
C VAL A 904 31.45 5.47 8.97
N ASN A 905 31.32 6.15 7.83
CA ASN A 905 30.95 7.55 7.77
C ASN A 905 29.46 7.63 7.39
N PRO A 906 28.57 8.19 8.24
CA PRO A 906 27.14 8.18 8.00
C PRO A 906 26.80 8.89 6.68
N SER A 907 25.87 8.27 5.95
CA SER A 907 25.43 8.66 4.61
C SER A 907 23.92 8.85 4.51
N GLY A 908 23.15 8.19 5.39
CA GLY A 908 21.69 8.20 5.39
C GLY A 908 21.08 9.60 5.41
N LYS A 909 19.91 9.73 4.79
CA LYS A 909 19.14 10.97 4.61
C LYS A 909 17.70 10.73 5.05
N LEU A 910 17.06 11.69 5.70
CA LEU A 910 15.67 11.55 6.15
C LEU A 910 14.66 11.36 4.99
N PRO A 911 13.86 10.28 4.95
CA PRO A 911 12.76 10.09 4.00
C PRO A 911 11.43 10.71 4.50
N VAL A 912 11.44 11.30 5.70
CA VAL A 912 10.28 11.92 6.37
C VAL A 912 10.70 13.22 7.07
N THR A 913 9.79 14.19 7.20
CA THR A 913 10.04 15.46 7.87
C THR A 913 9.76 15.36 9.37
N PHE A 914 10.71 15.80 10.20
CA PHE A 914 10.59 15.81 11.66
C PHE A 914 10.02 17.17 12.14
N PRO A 915 8.80 17.23 12.70
CA PRO A 915 8.23 18.45 13.26
C PRO A 915 8.93 18.89 14.56
N VAL A 916 8.79 20.16 14.94
CA VAL A 916 9.25 20.68 16.24
C VAL A 916 8.33 20.32 17.41
N SER A 917 7.06 20.02 17.13
CA SER A 917 6.03 19.66 18.11
C SER A 917 4.83 18.97 17.44
N ASP A 918 4.03 18.26 18.24
CA ASP A 918 2.74 17.69 17.84
C ASP A 918 1.78 18.76 17.27
N GLU A 919 1.82 19.98 17.82
CA GLU A 919 1.07 21.14 17.31
C GLU A 919 1.54 21.55 15.90
N GLN A 920 2.85 21.57 15.62
CA GLN A 920 3.33 21.83 14.27
C GLN A 920 2.93 20.70 13.32
N ALA A 921 3.05 19.44 13.75
CA ALA A 921 2.68 18.27 12.97
C ALA A 921 1.23 18.34 12.50
N THR A 922 0.30 18.71 13.38
CA THR A 922 -1.14 18.81 13.11
C THR A 922 -1.58 20.15 12.50
N THR A 923 -0.74 21.19 12.58
CA THR A 923 -0.97 22.48 11.86
C THR A 923 -0.56 22.40 10.40
N VAL A 924 0.49 21.64 10.09
CA VAL A 924 1.06 21.52 8.73
C VAL A 924 0.60 20.23 8.02
N GLY A 925 0.36 19.15 8.75
CA GLY A 925 -0.15 17.88 8.25
C GLY A 925 -1.63 17.66 8.58
N PRO A 926 -2.13 16.41 8.49
CA PRO A 926 -3.46 16.04 8.97
C PRO A 926 -3.52 16.04 10.52
N SER A 927 -4.74 15.88 11.07
CA SER A 927 -4.96 15.64 12.50
C SER A 927 -4.28 14.34 12.99
N ASN A 928 -4.14 14.19 14.31
CA ASN A 928 -3.64 12.93 14.86
C ASN A 928 -4.71 11.83 14.67
N PRO A 929 -4.44 10.71 13.95
CA PRO A 929 -5.39 9.61 13.81
C PRO A 929 -5.75 8.94 15.14
N PHE A 930 -4.94 9.10 16.20
CA PHE A 930 -5.32 8.67 17.54
C PHE A 930 -6.62 9.36 18.02
N ASP A 931 -6.95 10.58 17.57
CA ASP A 931 -8.15 11.31 17.99
C ASP A 931 -9.47 10.64 17.56
N ILE A 932 -9.43 9.66 16.65
CA ILE A 932 -10.60 8.90 16.18
C ILE A 932 -10.63 7.43 16.64
N PHE A 933 -9.67 6.99 17.46
CA PHE A 933 -9.48 5.56 17.76
C PHE A 933 -10.71 4.87 18.38
N ASP A 934 -11.50 5.57 19.20
CA ASP A 934 -12.72 5.04 19.85
C ASP A 934 -14.03 5.40 19.10
N VAL A 935 -13.94 6.09 17.96
CA VAL A 935 -15.07 6.46 17.10
C VAL A 935 -15.35 5.32 16.13
N VAL A 936 -16.56 4.74 16.17
CA VAL A 936 -16.98 3.69 15.23
C VAL A 936 -17.24 4.29 13.84
N SER A 937 -16.67 3.66 12.82
CA SER A 937 -16.76 4.00 11.39
C SER A 937 -16.53 5.49 11.10
N PRO A 938 -15.36 6.04 11.48
CA PRO A 938 -15.06 7.45 11.34
C PRO A 938 -14.89 7.85 9.87
N THR A 939 -14.98 9.15 9.59
CA THR A 939 -14.68 9.70 8.25
C THR A 939 -13.60 10.76 8.38
N VAL A 940 -12.56 10.65 7.57
CA VAL A 940 -11.38 11.53 7.55
C VAL A 940 -11.26 12.15 6.15
N GLU A 941 -11.06 13.46 6.06
CA GLU A 941 -11.00 14.18 4.77
C GLU A 941 -9.57 14.68 4.50
N TYR A 942 -8.95 14.22 3.40
CA TYR A 942 -7.59 14.57 3.02
C TYR A 942 -7.53 15.91 2.27
N THR A 943 -7.77 16.99 3.01
CA THR A 943 -7.85 18.37 2.51
C THR A 943 -6.51 19.00 2.08
N ASN A 944 -5.38 18.34 2.32
CA ASN A 944 -4.04 18.86 1.97
C ASN A 944 -3.70 18.73 0.48
N GLY A 945 -4.53 18.05 -0.32
CA GLY A 945 -4.27 17.83 -1.74
C GLY A 945 -2.90 17.17 -1.98
N VAL A 946 -2.16 17.66 -2.98
CA VAL A 946 -0.84 17.13 -3.36
C VAL A 946 0.30 17.57 -2.43
N PHE A 947 0.00 18.35 -1.39
CA PHE A 947 0.96 18.93 -0.46
C PHE A 947 1.15 18.02 0.78
N VAL A 948 1.64 16.79 0.56
CA VAL A 948 2.00 15.86 1.64
C VAL A 948 3.43 16.09 2.13
N GLY A 949 3.69 15.89 3.44
CA GLY A 949 5.03 15.97 4.02
C GLY A 949 5.71 17.32 3.79
N TYR A 950 7.01 17.30 3.46
CA TYR A 950 7.82 18.50 3.19
C TYR A 950 7.20 19.46 2.18
N LYS A 951 6.37 18.97 1.24
CA LYS A 951 5.69 19.80 0.24
C LYS A 951 4.81 20.86 0.93
N ASN A 952 4.13 20.51 2.02
CA ASN A 952 3.34 21.47 2.80
C ASN A 952 4.23 22.37 3.67
N TYR A 953 5.26 21.83 4.33
CA TYR A 953 6.20 22.63 5.13
C TYR A 953 6.82 23.77 4.30
N VAL A 954 7.28 23.45 3.08
CA VAL A 954 7.82 24.45 2.16
C VAL A 954 6.73 25.44 1.70
N THR A 955 5.54 24.96 1.37
CA THR A 955 4.42 25.81 0.88
C THR A 955 3.92 26.78 1.95
N GLN A 956 3.83 26.35 3.21
CA GLN A 956 3.43 27.19 4.35
C GLN A 956 4.58 28.04 4.92
N GLY A 957 5.83 27.76 4.53
CA GLY A 957 7.02 28.38 5.14
C GLY A 957 7.30 27.93 6.57
N ALA A 958 6.79 26.76 6.96
CA ALA A 958 7.03 26.17 8.28
C ALA A 958 8.44 25.57 8.34
N VAL A 959 9.17 25.86 9.42
CA VAL A 959 10.51 25.30 9.64
C VAL A 959 10.39 24.05 10.52
N PRO A 960 10.66 22.84 9.98
CA PRO A 960 10.69 21.62 10.78
C PRO A 960 11.95 21.55 11.67
N LEU A 961 11.97 20.61 12.62
CA LEU A 961 13.15 20.29 13.41
C LEU A 961 14.26 19.72 12.53
N PHE A 962 13.93 18.72 11.71
CA PHE A 962 14.78 18.23 10.63
C PHE A 962 13.94 18.04 9.34
N PRO A 963 14.35 18.59 8.20
CA PRO A 963 13.58 18.51 6.96
C PRO A 963 13.91 17.25 6.15
N PHE A 964 12.98 16.84 5.28
CA PHE A 964 13.20 15.80 4.27
C PHE A 964 14.54 15.94 3.53
N GLY A 965 15.18 14.80 3.31
CA GLY A 965 16.49 14.63 2.71
C GLY A 965 17.66 15.03 3.61
N HIS A 966 17.46 15.52 4.84
CA HIS A 966 18.57 15.93 5.73
C HIS A 966 19.37 14.73 6.24
N GLY A 967 20.70 14.87 6.25
CA GLY A 967 21.64 13.94 6.86
C GLY A 967 23.06 14.48 6.75
N LEU A 968 23.79 14.51 7.87
CA LEU A 968 25.17 14.97 7.96
C LEU A 968 26.17 13.83 7.72
N SER A 969 27.44 14.20 7.56
CA SER A 969 28.57 13.27 7.36
C SER A 969 29.75 13.70 8.22
N TYR A 970 30.68 12.80 8.52
CA TYR A 970 32.01 13.10 9.09
C TYR A 970 33.00 13.69 8.07
N THR A 971 32.54 13.99 6.85
CA THR A 971 33.23 14.84 5.90
C THR A 971 32.30 15.93 5.36
N SER A 972 32.80 16.81 4.49
CA SER A 972 32.00 17.86 3.86
C SER A 972 32.16 17.83 2.34
N PHE A 973 31.10 18.20 1.63
CA PHE A 973 31.04 18.14 0.17
C PHE A 973 30.83 19.51 -0.47
N GLY A 974 31.51 19.74 -1.59
CA GLY A 974 31.40 20.92 -2.43
C GLY A 974 30.68 20.60 -3.73
N TYR A 975 29.63 21.35 -4.02
CA TYR A 975 28.79 21.25 -5.23
C TYR A 975 29.22 22.33 -6.23
N ARG A 976 29.46 21.97 -7.49
CA ARG A 976 29.77 22.93 -8.56
C ARG A 976 29.40 22.41 -9.94
N ASN A 977 29.49 23.29 -10.95
CA ASN A 977 29.32 22.94 -12.37
C ASN A 977 27.98 22.23 -12.66
N LEU A 978 26.88 22.76 -12.13
CA LEU A 978 25.54 22.30 -12.50
C LEU A 978 25.32 22.49 -14.01
N SER A 979 24.89 21.43 -14.67
CA SER A 979 24.37 21.43 -16.03
C SER A 979 22.95 20.87 -16.00
N THR A 980 22.00 21.62 -16.54
CA THR A 980 20.63 21.17 -16.77
C THR A 980 20.39 21.04 -18.28
N PRO A 981 19.50 20.13 -18.72
CA PRO A 981 19.01 20.14 -20.09
C PRO A 981 18.30 21.47 -20.40
N ALA A 982 18.48 22.00 -21.62
CA ALA A 982 17.89 23.29 -21.99
C ALA A 982 16.38 23.19 -22.26
N VAL A 983 15.97 22.05 -22.82
CA VAL A 983 14.59 21.62 -23.05
C VAL A 983 14.48 20.18 -22.56
N VAL A 984 13.37 19.84 -21.92
CA VAL A 984 12.98 18.47 -21.56
C VAL A 984 11.60 18.26 -22.17
N ASP A 985 11.46 17.21 -22.97
CA ASP A 985 10.16 16.64 -23.33
C ASP A 985 9.76 15.75 -22.15
N ALA A 986 8.56 15.94 -21.58
CA ALA A 986 8.17 15.14 -20.40
C ALA A 986 7.85 13.69 -20.77
N ASP A 987 7.52 13.40 -22.03
CA ASP A 987 7.21 12.06 -22.51
C ASP A 987 8.48 11.28 -22.95
N ASP A 988 9.61 11.98 -23.14
CA ASP A 988 10.96 11.44 -23.37
C ASP A 988 12.02 12.37 -22.73
N PRO A 989 12.27 12.25 -21.40
CA PRO A 989 13.18 13.14 -20.66
C PRO A 989 14.66 12.81 -20.91
N SER A 990 15.06 12.73 -22.17
CA SER A 990 16.43 12.48 -22.64
C SER A 990 17.41 13.63 -22.32
N GLY A 991 17.69 13.84 -21.03
CA GLY A 991 18.56 14.90 -20.53
C GLY A 991 18.79 14.87 -19.02
N ASN A 992 20.01 14.50 -18.61
CA ASN A 992 20.39 14.45 -17.19
C ASN A 992 20.68 15.83 -16.60
N VAL A 993 20.25 16.03 -15.35
CA VAL A 993 20.83 17.03 -14.45
C VAL A 993 22.18 16.49 -13.97
N SER A 994 23.26 17.16 -14.35
CA SER A 994 24.62 16.78 -13.99
C SER A 994 25.24 17.77 -13.01
N VAL A 995 25.84 17.29 -11.92
CA VAL A 995 26.55 18.12 -10.94
C VAL A 995 27.88 17.50 -10.55
N GLN A 996 28.90 18.34 -10.39
CA GLN A 996 30.20 17.90 -9.90
C GLN A 996 30.29 18.05 -8.38
N ILE A 997 30.55 16.92 -7.71
CA ILE A 997 30.73 16.81 -6.26
C ILE A 997 32.20 16.64 -5.94
N SER A 998 32.65 17.25 -4.85
CA SER A 998 34.01 17.16 -4.34
C SER A 998 34.02 16.93 -2.83
N ASN A 999 34.77 15.94 -2.35
CA ASN A 999 34.97 15.72 -0.92
C ASN A 999 36.05 16.70 -0.42
N LEU A 1000 35.65 17.62 0.46
CA LEU A 1000 36.48 18.72 0.96
C LEU A 1000 37.14 18.42 2.32
N GLY A 1001 36.73 17.34 3.00
CA GLY A 1001 37.25 16.96 4.31
C GLY A 1001 38.35 15.89 4.24
N THR A 1002 38.55 15.21 5.38
CA THR A 1002 39.68 14.29 5.62
C THR A 1002 39.29 12.82 5.67
N ARG A 1003 38.00 12.49 5.57
CA ARG A 1003 37.46 11.12 5.57
C ARG A 1003 36.81 10.81 4.22
N THR A 1004 36.89 9.55 3.78
CA THR A 1004 36.01 9.05 2.71
C THR A 1004 34.57 9.19 3.16
N GLY A 1005 33.65 9.51 2.25
CA GLY A 1005 32.22 9.57 2.53
C GLY A 1005 31.40 9.47 1.26
N GLN A 1006 30.14 9.09 1.42
CA GLN A 1006 29.11 9.14 0.39
C GLN A 1006 28.33 10.46 0.53
N GLU A 1007 27.89 11.03 -0.59
CA GLU A 1007 26.94 12.15 -0.62
C GLU A 1007 25.79 11.79 -1.56
N THR A 1008 24.57 12.01 -1.10
CA THR A 1008 23.34 11.87 -1.90
C THR A 1008 22.96 13.23 -2.44
N VAL A 1009 23.12 13.41 -3.75
CA VAL A 1009 22.64 14.60 -4.45
C VAL A 1009 21.14 14.45 -4.66
N GLN A 1010 20.38 15.45 -4.25
CA GLN A 1010 18.92 15.49 -4.45
C GLN A 1010 18.56 16.64 -5.39
N VAL A 1011 17.63 16.37 -6.30
CA VAL A 1011 17.15 17.31 -7.32
C VAL A 1011 15.66 17.53 -7.12
N TYR A 1012 15.28 18.79 -6.93
CA TYR A 1012 13.88 19.19 -6.80
C TYR A 1012 13.48 20.11 -7.94
N VAL A 1013 12.29 19.90 -8.48
CA VAL A 1013 11.61 20.87 -9.35
C VAL A 1013 10.89 21.92 -8.48
N GLY A 1014 10.72 23.12 -9.00
CA GLY A 1014 9.82 24.14 -8.45
C GLY A 1014 8.42 24.05 -9.02
N ASN A 1015 7.59 25.05 -8.70
CA ASN A 1015 6.25 25.23 -9.28
C ASN A 1015 6.27 25.05 -10.80
N LEU A 1016 5.33 24.26 -11.31
CA LEU A 1016 5.12 24.09 -12.74
C LEU A 1016 4.39 25.30 -13.34
N PRO A 1017 4.55 25.59 -14.65
CA PRO A 1017 3.80 26.65 -15.32
C PRO A 1017 2.29 26.31 -15.38
N GLY A 1018 1.42 27.19 -14.87
CA GLY A 1018 -0.02 26.97 -14.94
C GLY A 1018 -0.80 27.91 -14.02
N GLU A 1019 -2.12 27.74 -13.99
CA GLU A 1019 -2.97 28.29 -12.91
C GLU A 1019 -3.11 27.30 -11.75
N GLU A 1020 -2.92 25.99 -12.00
CA GLU A 1020 -3.01 24.94 -11.00
C GLU A 1020 -1.89 25.01 -9.94
N PRO A 1021 -2.24 24.95 -8.63
CA PRO A 1021 -1.25 24.87 -7.57
C PRO A 1021 -0.38 23.61 -7.69
N THR A 1022 0.92 23.78 -7.55
CA THR A 1022 1.91 22.69 -7.53
C THR A 1022 2.94 22.92 -6.41
N PRO A 1023 3.56 21.87 -5.86
CA PRO A 1023 4.54 22.01 -4.78
C PRO A 1023 5.72 22.93 -5.16
N ALA A 1024 6.07 23.84 -4.26
CA ALA A 1024 7.21 24.74 -4.47
C ALA A 1024 8.57 24.02 -4.45
N ARG A 1025 8.61 22.80 -3.91
CA ARG A 1025 9.65 21.79 -4.09
C ARG A 1025 8.95 20.44 -4.26
N GLN A 1026 9.35 19.68 -5.27
CA GLN A 1026 8.98 18.28 -5.44
C GLN A 1026 10.23 17.51 -5.87
N LEU A 1027 10.50 16.37 -5.24
CA LEU A 1027 11.62 15.50 -5.61
C LEU A 1027 11.41 15.04 -7.07
N ALA A 1028 12.46 15.14 -7.85
CA ALA A 1028 12.48 14.84 -9.29
C ALA A 1028 13.61 13.88 -9.68
N GLY A 1029 14.47 13.52 -8.72
CA GLY A 1029 15.59 12.63 -8.91
C GLY A 1029 16.63 12.76 -7.80
N TYR A 1030 17.40 11.71 -7.59
CA TYR A 1030 18.52 11.67 -6.65
C TYR A 1030 19.64 10.78 -7.20
N GLY A 1031 20.82 10.88 -6.60
CA GLY A 1031 21.95 10.02 -6.96
C GLY A 1031 23.11 10.16 -6.00
N SER A 1032 23.70 9.03 -5.62
CA SER A 1032 24.74 8.94 -4.59
C SER A 1032 26.15 8.80 -5.18
N ILE A 1033 27.15 9.34 -4.50
CA ILE A 1033 28.56 9.16 -4.89
C ILE A 1033 29.50 9.07 -3.68
N THR A 1034 30.30 8.00 -3.64
CA THR A 1034 31.35 7.81 -2.63
C THR A 1034 32.68 8.38 -3.12
N LEU A 1035 33.27 9.30 -2.35
CA LEU A 1035 34.51 10.00 -2.70
C LEU A 1035 35.56 9.91 -1.58
N PRO A 1036 36.83 9.57 -1.89
CA PRO A 1036 37.93 9.70 -0.94
C PRO A 1036 38.24 11.19 -0.65
N PRO A 1037 39.04 11.51 0.39
CA PRO A 1037 39.44 12.88 0.70
C PRO A 1037 40.06 13.61 -0.50
N GLY A 1038 39.57 14.80 -0.82
CA GLY A 1038 39.98 15.57 -2.00
C GLY A 1038 39.52 15.00 -3.36
N GLY A 1039 38.77 13.89 -3.36
CA GLY A 1039 38.20 13.28 -4.55
C GLY A 1039 37.14 14.17 -5.20
N VAL A 1040 37.00 14.06 -6.52
CA VAL A 1040 36.02 14.81 -7.33
C VAL A 1040 35.37 13.84 -8.32
N GLY A 1041 34.04 13.86 -8.38
CA GLY A 1041 33.25 13.06 -9.32
C GLY A 1041 32.03 13.84 -9.84
N THR A 1042 31.31 13.26 -10.78
CA THR A 1042 30.09 13.84 -11.35
C THR A 1042 28.94 12.89 -11.13
N VAL A 1043 27.83 13.38 -10.57
CA VAL A 1043 26.56 12.65 -10.48
C VAL A 1043 25.70 13.12 -11.66
N ASN A 1044 25.11 12.17 -12.38
CA ASN A 1044 24.12 12.43 -13.42
C ASN A 1044 22.80 11.87 -12.93
N ILE A 1045 21.76 12.69 -12.94
CA ILE A 1045 20.44 12.38 -12.39
C ILE A 1045 19.43 12.62 -13.50
N GLU A 1046 18.68 11.57 -13.84
CA GLU A 1046 17.53 11.66 -14.74
C GLU A 1046 16.37 12.35 -14.01
N LEU A 1047 15.55 13.11 -14.74
CA LEU A 1047 14.38 13.75 -14.17
C LEU A 1047 13.17 12.84 -14.36
N ASP A 1048 12.49 12.51 -13.27
CA ASP A 1048 11.21 11.79 -13.30
C ASP A 1048 10.16 12.57 -14.12
N PRO A 1049 9.55 11.96 -15.17
CA PRO A 1049 8.43 12.54 -15.92
C PRO A 1049 7.31 13.10 -15.06
N ARG A 1050 6.87 12.36 -14.05
CA ARG A 1050 5.74 12.74 -13.18
C ARG A 1050 6.06 13.94 -12.30
N SER A 1051 7.32 14.31 -12.14
CA SER A 1051 7.74 15.53 -11.46
C SER A 1051 7.51 16.78 -12.32
N LEU A 1052 7.45 16.64 -13.65
CA LEU A 1052 7.24 17.73 -14.60
C LEU A 1052 5.78 17.85 -15.08
N GLN A 1053 4.90 16.97 -14.61
CA GLN A 1053 3.48 16.90 -14.96
C GLN A 1053 2.60 17.18 -13.74
N TYR A 1054 1.32 17.47 -13.98
CA TYR A 1054 0.27 17.46 -12.96
C TYR A 1054 -0.99 16.79 -13.52
N TRP A 1055 -1.88 16.35 -12.64
CA TRP A 1055 -3.16 15.76 -13.03
C TRP A 1055 -4.21 16.84 -13.26
N ASP A 1056 -4.90 16.80 -14.40
CA ASP A 1056 -5.94 17.76 -14.77
C ASP A 1056 -7.31 17.08 -14.81
N ASP A 1057 -8.17 17.41 -13.83
CA ASP A 1057 -9.51 16.83 -13.66
C ASP A 1057 -10.46 17.10 -14.84
N GLU A 1058 -10.22 18.15 -15.65
CA GLU A 1058 -11.01 18.37 -16.88
C GLU A 1058 -10.51 17.51 -18.06
N ALA A 1059 -9.25 17.07 -18.02
CA ALA A 1059 -8.63 16.22 -19.04
C ALA A 1059 -8.76 14.71 -18.79
N ASP A 1060 -8.94 14.28 -17.53
CA ASP A 1060 -8.84 12.87 -17.09
C ASP A 1060 -7.47 12.24 -17.45
N ASP A 1061 -6.42 13.08 -17.40
CA ASP A 1061 -5.06 12.66 -17.68
C ASP A 1061 -4.00 13.54 -16.98
N PHE A 1062 -2.76 13.03 -16.95
CA PHE A 1062 -1.60 13.85 -16.63
C PHE A 1062 -1.29 14.78 -17.80
N VAL A 1063 -1.12 16.07 -17.51
CA VAL A 1063 -0.78 17.08 -18.51
C VAL A 1063 0.64 17.61 -18.29
N THR A 1064 1.33 17.84 -19.41
CA THR A 1064 2.66 18.44 -19.46
C THR A 1064 2.56 19.96 -19.64
N PRO A 1065 2.78 20.78 -18.60
CA PRO A 1065 2.79 22.24 -18.72
C PRO A 1065 4.03 22.74 -19.46
N THR A 1066 3.82 23.59 -20.47
CA THR A 1066 4.92 24.16 -21.26
C THR A 1066 5.49 25.43 -20.63
N GLY A 1067 6.81 25.50 -20.45
CA GLY A 1067 7.48 26.69 -19.93
C GLY A 1067 8.70 26.44 -19.04
N PRO A 1068 9.27 27.49 -18.44
CA PRO A 1068 10.46 27.40 -17.60
C PRO A 1068 10.14 26.84 -16.20
N VAL A 1069 10.83 25.78 -15.80
CA VAL A 1069 10.78 25.20 -14.44
C VAL A 1069 12.14 25.37 -13.76
N ALA A 1070 12.13 25.83 -12.51
CA ALA A 1070 13.34 25.96 -11.70
C ALA A 1070 13.80 24.60 -11.19
N ILE A 1071 15.11 24.33 -11.26
CA ILE A 1071 15.74 23.12 -10.72
C ILE A 1071 16.60 23.50 -9.51
N TYR A 1072 16.36 22.86 -8.38
CA TYR A 1072 17.10 23.06 -7.14
C TYR A 1072 17.93 21.80 -6.84
N VAL A 1073 19.25 21.96 -6.75
CA VAL A 1073 20.17 20.84 -6.46
C VAL A 1073 20.82 21.06 -5.12
N GLY A 1074 20.72 20.07 -4.24
CA GLY A 1074 21.13 20.20 -2.84
C GLY A 1074 21.48 18.87 -2.17
N ARG A 1075 21.55 18.93 -0.84
CA ARG A 1075 21.74 17.75 0.04
C ARG A 1075 20.50 17.39 0.88
N SER A 1076 19.48 18.24 0.83
CA SER A 1076 18.18 18.18 1.53
C SER A 1076 17.25 19.22 0.90
N VAL A 1077 15.94 19.14 1.12
CA VAL A 1077 14.98 20.11 0.56
C VAL A 1077 15.23 21.55 1.04
N SER A 1078 15.80 21.71 2.23
CA SER A 1078 16.14 23.00 2.85
C SER A 1078 17.53 23.53 2.47
N ASP A 1079 18.43 22.67 1.98
CA ASP A 1079 19.83 23.02 1.70
C ASP A 1079 20.13 22.93 0.19
N THR A 1080 19.50 23.86 -0.54
CA THR A 1080 19.77 24.12 -1.96
C THR A 1080 21.17 24.72 -2.12
N ARG A 1081 22.04 24.02 -2.86
CA ARG A 1081 23.43 24.45 -3.13
C ARG A 1081 23.60 25.12 -4.48
N LEU A 1082 22.86 24.66 -5.49
CA LEU A 1082 22.88 25.19 -6.86
C LEU A 1082 21.44 25.31 -7.37
N ILE A 1083 21.19 26.30 -8.23
CA ILE A 1083 19.90 26.51 -8.89
C ILE A 1083 20.15 26.57 -10.39
N GLY A 1084 19.38 25.78 -11.13
CA GLY A 1084 19.32 25.76 -12.59
C GLY A 1084 17.89 25.98 -13.09
N GLN A 1085 17.68 25.76 -14.37
CA GLN A 1085 16.37 25.84 -15.00
C GLN A 1085 16.31 24.86 -16.17
N VAL A 1086 15.13 24.28 -16.40
CA VAL A 1086 14.77 23.55 -17.63
C VAL A 1086 13.62 24.27 -18.31
N THR A 1087 13.39 23.98 -19.59
CA THR A 1087 12.15 24.37 -20.29
C THR A 1087 11.39 23.09 -20.61
N VAL A 1088 10.22 22.90 -20.00
CA VAL A 1088 9.33 21.79 -20.34
C VAL A 1088 8.58 22.15 -21.63
N GLN A 1089 8.42 21.19 -22.55
CA GLN A 1089 7.74 21.35 -23.85
C GLN A 1089 6.76 20.21 -24.12
#